data_AF-A0A970TCA5-F1
#
_entry.id   AF-A0A970TCA5-F1
#
_cell.length_a   1.000
_cell.length_b   1.000
_cell.length_c   1.000
_cell.angle_alpha   90.00
_cell.angle_beta   90.00
_cell.angle_gamma   90.00
#
_symmetry.space_group_name_H-M   'P 1'
#
loop_
_entity.id
_entity.type
_entity.pdbx_description
1 polymer ?
#
loop_
_entity_poly.entity_id
_entity_poly.type
_entity_poly.pdbx_seq_one_letter_code
_entity_poly.pdbx_strand_id
1 'polypeptide(L)'
;AALVTVEGETTAPDWAALAEEHAADLRGPRLAAVEGWVDEATRFGVTDAERERGFWLSTGDGDHRQRLPEPLELDLPLEETRYVEVTLNSLGNLSAPVSVTVPDEVSEAVTPFLEVPSEIRRELLPIPGEALRITSGSRESLWLRVDSSELAAGAHEAELTLQVGEAEVEIPLRLRVWPVKVDVERPFHVRGYSGGFTVWSGEEVTEQNLRNLEAILAAFTDLGGDVFDWAANWPQIIKNLRIAETGELLRDVAANEPERLQIGNMPELDFSYFDPWFELCREYGVLEVQGQVMSADHPKIGWQLLAPLCGADRVAGGSPEAERIIVWFWSEMRRELEERGFTGFFGKVSDEISPEDIPSYIETAKLVREAGWRPFTTVTGMIARTAEHINAMDPWCDQWQLGFGSKDTFVDLLTTRYEVIEETHELPNDWVQYRNGGAKDTWSIRVFGEGNPVEVSPEQVESFEMLEDGEPMQKKGGSPWGNDQRGTVITGGALHDVLYISPSEGLPAEHTYTLKITVRRPSPDGEPLVEIDDSDVLWTYGGGSHPYRRPYHGGWIYPLLALYHDFDGYALWAFYHWNETERIIWLDQETGEITISPAYCGYRDGWHDALLLAQLQRERGDDALGRIMSEEDGEAPLAIDWSTSEIYRFRTIGNAADPVARNLARRAALQALAGEE
;
A
#
# COMPACT_ATOMS: atom_id res chain seq x y z
N ALA A 1 -6.75 38.98 27.70
CA ALA A 1 -7.39 40.16 27.10
C ALA A 1 -8.87 39.82 26.89
N ALA A 2 -9.79 40.66 27.38
CA ALA A 2 -11.22 40.42 27.27
C ALA A 2 -11.70 40.77 25.86
N LEU A 3 -12.39 39.84 25.19
CA LEU A 3 -13.13 40.11 23.97
C LEU A 3 -14.42 40.86 24.33
N VAL A 4 -14.57 42.06 23.77
CA VAL A 4 -15.80 42.85 23.83
C VAL A 4 -16.55 42.62 22.52
N THR A 5 -17.72 42.01 22.59
CA THR A 5 -18.68 41.98 21.50
C THR A 5 -19.31 43.36 21.33
N VAL A 6 -19.14 43.95 20.14
CA VAL A 6 -19.85 45.17 19.75
C VAL A 6 -21.12 44.73 19.04
N GLU A 7 -22.27 44.86 19.71
CA GLU A 7 -23.58 44.77 19.08
C GLU A 7 -23.81 46.05 18.27
N GLY A 8 -23.60 45.95 16.97
CA GLY A 8 -24.07 46.89 15.96
C GLY A 8 -24.11 46.15 14.63
N GLU A 9 -25.28 46.07 14.01
CA GLU A 9 -25.43 45.61 12.63
C GLU A 9 -24.61 46.53 11.72
N THR A 10 -23.33 46.19 11.56
CA THR A 10 -22.53 46.70 10.46
C THR A 10 -22.82 45.75 9.32
N THR A 11 -23.61 46.23 8.35
CA THR A 11 -23.76 45.54 7.07
C THR A 11 -22.34 45.35 6.54
N ALA A 12 -21.94 44.09 6.32
CA ALA A 12 -20.63 43.81 5.76
C ALA A 12 -20.46 44.66 4.48
N PRO A 13 -19.30 45.33 4.29
CA PRO A 13 -19.07 46.06 3.06
C PRO A 13 -19.29 45.13 1.87
N ASP A 14 -19.80 45.66 0.77
CA ASP A 14 -19.86 44.93 -0.49
C ASP A 14 -18.42 44.76 -1.00
N TRP A 15 -17.78 43.70 -0.54
CA TRP A 15 -16.40 43.38 -0.88
C TRP A 15 -16.21 43.16 -2.37
N ALA A 16 -17.27 42.74 -3.08
CA ALA A 16 -17.22 42.57 -4.53
C ALA A 16 -17.16 43.94 -5.23
N ALA A 17 -18.02 44.88 -4.83
CA ALA A 17 -18.01 46.24 -5.38
C ALA A 17 -16.70 47.00 -5.08
N LEU A 18 -16.18 46.87 -3.85
CA LEU A 18 -14.88 47.45 -3.48
C LEU A 18 -13.70 46.81 -4.24
N ALA A 19 -13.75 45.49 -4.45
CA ALA A 19 -12.73 44.81 -5.25
C ALA A 19 -12.77 45.27 -6.72
N GLU A 20 -13.95 45.44 -7.31
CA GLU A 20 -14.13 45.95 -8.68
C GLU A 20 -13.67 47.41 -8.82
N GLU A 21 -14.02 48.27 -7.86
CA GLU A 21 -13.62 49.69 -7.84
C GLU A 21 -12.10 49.85 -7.80
N HIS A 22 -11.40 48.98 -7.06
CA HIS A 22 -9.96 49.06 -6.89
C HIS A 22 -9.17 48.11 -7.81
N ALA A 23 -9.83 47.24 -8.58
CA ALA A 23 -9.19 46.28 -9.49
C ALA A 23 -8.35 46.98 -10.57
N ALA A 24 -8.78 48.16 -11.04
CA ALA A 24 -8.04 48.94 -12.04
C ALA A 24 -6.76 49.59 -11.47
N ASP A 25 -6.70 49.82 -10.15
CA ASP A 25 -5.56 50.41 -9.44
C ASP A 25 -4.57 49.36 -8.91
N LEU A 26 -5.00 48.09 -8.81
CA LEU A 26 -4.12 46.97 -8.59
C LEU A 26 -3.23 46.80 -9.82
N ARG A 27 -1.95 47.20 -9.70
CA ARG A 27 -0.93 46.74 -10.65
C ARG A 27 -1.04 45.22 -10.71
N GLY A 28 -1.37 44.68 -11.88
CA GLY A 28 -1.39 43.23 -12.11
C GLY A 28 -0.14 42.61 -11.50
N PRO A 29 -0.27 41.45 -10.83
CA PRO A 29 0.81 40.88 -10.03
C PRO A 29 2.09 40.89 -10.85
N ARG A 30 3.05 41.73 -10.45
CA ARG A 30 4.41 41.60 -10.93
C ARG A 30 4.94 40.37 -10.24
N LEU A 31 4.77 39.21 -10.87
CA LEU A 31 5.58 38.06 -10.57
C LEU A 31 7.03 38.55 -10.64
N ALA A 32 7.68 38.64 -9.48
CA ALA A 32 9.11 38.84 -9.47
C ALA A 32 9.69 37.70 -10.30
N ALA A 33 10.54 38.00 -11.27
CA ALA A 33 11.25 36.96 -11.99
C ALA A 33 12.11 36.23 -10.94
N VAL A 34 11.63 35.07 -10.51
CA VAL A 34 12.40 34.15 -9.68
C VAL A 34 13.40 33.51 -10.64
N GLU A 35 14.69 33.69 -10.37
CA GLU A 35 15.74 33.12 -11.20
C GLU A 35 15.54 31.60 -11.35
N GLY A 36 15.50 31.11 -12.58
CA GLY A 36 15.20 29.71 -12.91
C GLY A 36 13.71 29.36 -13.07
N TRP A 37 12.78 30.25 -12.71
CA TRP A 37 11.36 30.01 -12.93
C TRP A 37 10.95 30.34 -14.36
N VAL A 38 10.33 29.38 -15.04
CA VAL A 38 9.71 29.54 -16.36
C VAL A 38 8.23 29.20 -16.24
N ASP A 39 7.37 29.94 -16.94
CA ASP A 39 5.95 29.59 -16.99
C ASP A 39 5.75 28.24 -17.71
N GLU A 40 4.60 27.61 -17.48
CA GLU A 40 4.29 26.29 -18.04
C GLU A 40 4.32 26.29 -19.58
N ALA A 41 3.88 27.37 -20.22
CA ALA A 41 3.88 27.49 -21.67
C ALA A 41 5.31 27.53 -22.23
N THR A 42 6.24 28.16 -21.52
CA THR A 42 7.66 28.18 -21.86
C THR A 42 8.32 26.82 -21.56
N ARG A 43 8.05 26.21 -20.39
CA ARG A 43 8.59 24.90 -20.00
C ARG A 43 8.26 23.82 -21.03
N PHE A 44 7.02 23.80 -21.52
CA PHE A 44 6.52 22.78 -22.44
C PHE A 44 6.40 23.26 -23.90
N GLY A 45 6.97 24.42 -24.23
CA GLY A 45 7.00 24.93 -25.59
C GLY A 45 5.61 25.00 -26.26
N VAL A 46 4.60 25.48 -25.53
CA VAL A 46 3.22 25.60 -26.04
C VAL A 46 3.22 26.47 -27.30
N THR A 47 2.66 25.91 -28.38
CA THR A 47 2.64 26.51 -29.71
C THR A 47 1.52 27.53 -29.86
N ASP A 48 1.58 28.38 -30.89
CA ASP A 48 0.51 29.35 -31.16
C ASP A 48 -0.81 28.66 -31.55
N ALA A 49 -0.74 27.53 -32.26
CA ALA A 49 -1.91 26.69 -32.57
C ALA A 49 -2.57 26.14 -31.28
N GLU A 50 -1.77 25.74 -30.29
CA GLU A 50 -2.26 25.30 -28.99
C GLU A 50 -2.91 26.43 -28.20
N ARG A 51 -2.31 27.63 -28.23
CA ARG A 51 -2.90 28.83 -27.62
C ARG A 51 -4.23 29.18 -28.28
N GLU A 52 -4.31 29.07 -29.60
CA GLU A 52 -5.53 29.34 -30.37
C GLU A 52 -6.63 28.32 -30.07
N ARG A 53 -6.32 27.01 -30.02
CA ARG A 53 -7.32 25.99 -29.64
C ARG A 53 -7.66 26.00 -28.15
N GLY A 54 -6.81 26.59 -27.33
CA GLY A 54 -7.04 26.76 -25.89
C GLY A 54 -6.56 25.60 -25.00
N PHE A 55 -5.85 24.60 -25.54
CA PHE A 55 -5.28 23.49 -24.77
C PHE A 55 -4.10 22.80 -25.50
N TRP A 56 -3.33 22.02 -24.73
CA TRP A 56 -2.25 21.15 -25.23
C TRP A 56 -2.26 19.79 -24.52
N LEU A 57 -1.64 18.78 -25.12
CA LEU A 57 -1.65 17.40 -24.62
C LEU A 57 -0.32 17.01 -23.96
N SER A 58 -0.41 16.32 -22.83
CA SER A 58 0.74 15.77 -22.10
C SER A 58 0.52 14.32 -21.70
N THR A 59 1.57 13.70 -21.19
CA THR A 59 1.52 12.44 -20.45
C THR A 59 2.51 12.50 -19.28
N GLY A 60 2.39 11.56 -18.35
CA GLY A 60 3.17 11.56 -17.10
C GLY A 60 2.67 12.59 -16.08
N ASP A 61 3.26 12.56 -14.89
CA ASP A 61 2.83 13.39 -13.76
C ASP A 61 4.04 14.02 -13.03
N GLY A 62 3.79 15.07 -12.25
CA GLY A 62 4.80 15.76 -11.44
C GLY A 62 5.96 16.29 -12.28
N ASP A 63 7.18 15.96 -11.87
CA ASP A 63 8.41 16.37 -12.56
C ASP A 63 8.68 15.59 -13.85
N HIS A 64 8.03 14.43 -14.02
CA HIS A 64 8.14 13.56 -15.20
C HIS A 64 7.06 13.84 -16.25
N ARG A 65 6.25 14.87 -16.04
CA ARG A 65 5.30 15.35 -17.04
C ARG A 65 6.03 15.85 -18.27
N GLN A 66 5.55 15.45 -19.44
CA GLN A 66 6.13 15.81 -20.74
C GLN A 66 5.04 16.02 -21.80
N ARG A 67 5.38 16.69 -22.89
CA ARG A 67 4.49 16.77 -24.07
C ARG A 67 4.13 15.36 -24.52
N LEU A 68 2.90 15.17 -24.99
CA LEU A 68 2.50 13.90 -25.56
C LEU A 68 3.46 13.54 -26.71
N PRO A 69 4.11 12.36 -26.69
CA PRO A 69 4.97 11.94 -27.79
C PRO A 69 4.18 11.81 -29.09
N GLU A 70 4.82 12.16 -30.20
CA GLU A 70 4.26 12.02 -31.56
C GLU A 70 5.23 11.17 -32.40
N PRO A 71 4.94 9.87 -32.62
CA PRO A 71 3.75 9.13 -32.17
C PRO A 71 3.79 8.75 -30.69
N LEU A 72 2.59 8.50 -30.12
CA LEU A 72 2.40 7.79 -28.86
C LEU A 72 2.76 6.32 -29.10
N GLU A 73 3.93 5.90 -28.62
CA GLU A 73 4.42 4.53 -28.81
C GLU A 73 4.00 3.63 -27.65
N LEU A 74 3.43 2.47 -27.98
CA LEU A 74 3.06 1.42 -27.03
C LEU A 74 3.56 0.06 -27.48
N ASP A 75 4.15 -0.67 -26.55
CA ASP A 75 4.61 -2.04 -26.77
C ASP A 75 3.78 -3.00 -25.90
N LEU A 76 3.16 -4.00 -26.53
CA LEU A 76 2.39 -5.06 -25.88
C LEU A 76 2.85 -6.44 -26.37
N PRO A 77 2.91 -7.47 -25.51
CA PRO A 77 2.94 -8.86 -25.97
C PRO A 77 1.57 -9.25 -26.58
N LEU A 78 1.42 -10.49 -27.05
CA LEU A 78 0.15 -11.04 -27.50
C LEU A 78 -0.84 -11.20 -26.34
N GLU A 79 -2.14 -10.98 -26.61
CA GLU A 79 -3.25 -11.26 -25.68
C GLU A 79 -3.16 -10.48 -24.36
N GLU A 80 -2.61 -9.28 -24.41
CA GLU A 80 -2.42 -8.40 -23.26
C GLU A 80 -3.10 -7.05 -23.39
N THR A 81 -3.36 -6.41 -22.25
CA THR A 81 -3.96 -5.07 -22.20
C THR A 81 -3.15 -4.08 -21.37
N ARG A 82 -3.26 -2.78 -21.68
CA ARG A 82 -2.56 -1.70 -20.97
C ARG A 82 -3.41 -0.44 -20.90
N TYR A 83 -3.27 0.30 -19.80
CA TYR A 83 -3.82 1.64 -19.64
C TYR A 83 -2.75 2.72 -19.87
N VAL A 84 -3.14 3.77 -20.60
CA VAL A 84 -2.26 4.88 -20.94
C VAL A 84 -2.98 6.20 -20.75
N GLU A 85 -2.34 7.14 -20.07
CA GLU A 85 -2.87 8.46 -19.79
C GLU A 85 -2.50 9.47 -20.89
N VAL A 86 -3.49 10.20 -21.37
CA VAL A 86 -3.38 11.40 -22.19
C VAL A 86 -4.05 12.55 -21.45
N THR A 87 -3.25 13.50 -20.98
CA THR A 87 -3.76 14.64 -20.20
C THR A 87 -4.04 15.84 -21.11
N LEU A 88 -5.26 16.36 -21.04
CA LEU A 88 -5.64 17.64 -21.62
C LEU A 88 -5.30 18.76 -20.63
N ASN A 89 -4.47 19.70 -21.06
CA ASN A 89 -4.02 20.82 -20.23
C ASN A 89 -4.62 22.13 -20.73
N SER A 90 -5.52 22.69 -19.94
CA SER A 90 -6.31 23.82 -20.39
C SER A 90 -5.56 25.14 -20.25
N LEU A 91 -5.51 25.91 -21.34
CA LEU A 91 -4.95 27.27 -21.38
C LEU A 91 -6.02 28.33 -21.12
N GLY A 92 -7.30 27.95 -21.15
CA GLY A 92 -8.45 28.85 -20.95
C GLY A 92 -9.62 28.15 -20.26
N ASN A 93 -10.72 28.86 -20.06
CA ASN A 93 -11.96 28.20 -19.65
C ASN A 93 -12.62 27.59 -20.88
N LEU A 94 -12.86 26.27 -20.86
CA LEU A 94 -13.54 25.53 -21.92
C LEU A 94 -14.84 24.94 -21.36
N SER A 95 -15.90 24.98 -22.16
CA SER A 95 -17.15 24.31 -21.85
C SER A 95 -17.63 23.64 -23.13
N ALA A 96 -17.20 22.39 -23.35
CA ALA A 96 -17.38 21.72 -24.62
C ALA A 96 -17.54 20.20 -24.44
N PRO A 97 -18.30 19.52 -25.32
CA PRO A 97 -18.29 18.06 -25.37
C PRO A 97 -16.88 17.58 -25.72
N VAL A 98 -16.49 16.47 -25.11
CA VAL A 98 -15.22 15.79 -25.39
C VAL A 98 -15.54 14.41 -25.96
N SER A 99 -14.81 14.01 -26.98
CA SER A 99 -14.89 12.65 -27.54
C SER A 99 -13.56 12.23 -28.12
N VAL A 100 -13.29 10.93 -28.09
CA VAL A 100 -12.16 10.32 -28.78
C VAL A 100 -12.74 9.41 -29.86
N THR A 101 -12.42 9.71 -31.12
CA THR A 101 -12.73 8.84 -32.25
C THR A 101 -11.59 7.87 -32.45
N VAL A 102 -11.91 6.58 -32.44
CA VAL A 102 -10.98 5.49 -32.68
C VAL A 102 -11.23 4.96 -34.10
N PRO A 103 -10.22 4.89 -34.98
CA PRO A 103 -10.36 4.34 -36.32
C PRO A 103 -10.83 2.89 -36.30
N ASP A 104 -11.59 2.49 -37.32
CA ASP A 104 -12.16 1.15 -37.44
C ASP A 104 -11.09 0.05 -37.30
N GLU A 105 -9.86 0.31 -37.81
CA GLU A 105 -8.73 -0.62 -37.80
C GLU A 105 -8.29 -1.05 -36.39
N VAL A 106 -8.51 -0.20 -35.38
CA VAL A 106 -8.15 -0.46 -33.97
C VAL A 106 -9.33 -0.26 -33.01
N SER A 107 -10.55 -0.16 -33.53
CA SER A 107 -11.76 0.15 -32.77
C SER A 107 -12.12 -0.90 -31.71
N GLU A 108 -11.82 -2.17 -31.97
CA GLU A 108 -11.98 -3.27 -31.01
C GLU A 108 -10.83 -3.31 -29.98
N ALA A 109 -9.67 -2.73 -30.32
CA ALA A 109 -8.46 -2.76 -29.50
C ALA A 109 -8.33 -1.55 -28.55
N VAL A 110 -8.91 -0.39 -28.88
CA VAL A 110 -8.72 0.84 -28.11
C VAL A 110 -10.05 1.34 -27.54
N THR A 111 -10.15 1.37 -26.22
CA THR A 111 -11.31 1.93 -25.50
C THR A 111 -10.91 3.19 -24.73
N PRO A 112 -11.50 4.36 -25.03
CA PRO A 112 -11.22 5.60 -24.33
C PRO A 112 -12.11 5.79 -23.09
N PHE A 113 -11.54 6.36 -22.04
CA PHE A 113 -12.19 6.70 -20.78
C PHE A 113 -11.83 8.13 -20.37
N LEU A 114 -12.68 8.73 -19.54
CA LEU A 114 -12.41 9.97 -18.83
C LEU A 114 -12.16 9.65 -17.36
N GLU A 115 -11.14 10.27 -16.79
CA GLU A 115 -10.95 10.28 -15.36
C GLU A 115 -11.88 11.31 -14.70
N VAL A 116 -12.72 10.85 -13.77
CA VAL A 116 -13.71 11.67 -13.08
C VAL A 116 -13.39 11.70 -11.58
N PRO A 117 -12.77 12.78 -11.08
CA PRO A 117 -12.50 12.93 -9.65
C PRO A 117 -13.76 13.37 -8.88
N SER A 118 -13.90 12.86 -7.67
CA SER A 118 -14.84 13.33 -6.65
C SER A 118 -14.14 13.47 -5.29
N GLU A 119 -14.87 13.88 -4.25
CA GLU A 119 -14.29 14.05 -2.91
C GLU A 119 -13.72 12.73 -2.34
N ILE A 120 -14.32 11.60 -2.72
CA ILE A 120 -14.05 10.27 -2.16
C ILE A 120 -13.71 9.20 -3.22
N ARG A 121 -13.72 9.55 -4.52
CA ARG A 121 -13.43 8.63 -5.63
C ARG A 121 -12.61 9.31 -6.72
N ARG A 122 -11.95 8.50 -7.54
CA ARG A 122 -11.28 8.92 -8.77
C ARG A 122 -11.45 7.78 -9.76
N GLU A 123 -12.44 7.89 -10.63
CA GLU A 123 -12.95 6.78 -11.45
C GLU A 123 -12.60 6.96 -12.93
N LEU A 124 -12.32 5.87 -13.63
CA LEU A 124 -12.29 5.83 -15.09
C LEU A 124 -13.70 5.48 -15.57
N LEU A 125 -14.37 6.45 -16.17
CA LEU A 125 -15.74 6.30 -16.68
C LEU A 125 -15.76 6.49 -18.20
N PRO A 126 -16.77 5.95 -18.91
CA PRO A 126 -16.97 6.28 -20.32
C PRO A 126 -17.05 7.80 -20.52
N ILE A 127 -16.47 8.28 -21.62
CA ILE A 127 -16.48 9.72 -21.91
C ILE A 127 -17.94 10.18 -22.06
N PRO A 128 -18.40 11.17 -21.27
CA PRO A 128 -19.78 11.61 -21.32
C PRO A 128 -20.06 12.36 -22.62
N GLY A 129 -21.27 12.19 -23.18
CA GLY A 129 -21.70 12.95 -24.36
C GLY A 129 -22.05 14.43 -24.08
N GLU A 130 -22.06 14.84 -22.81
CA GLU A 130 -22.34 16.21 -22.40
C GLU A 130 -21.07 17.07 -22.32
N ALA A 131 -21.26 18.39 -22.21
CA ALA A 131 -20.15 19.33 -22.18
C ALA A 131 -19.38 19.27 -20.86
N LEU A 132 -18.07 18.99 -20.93
CA LEU A 132 -17.15 19.12 -19.80
C LEU A 132 -16.82 20.59 -19.56
N ARG A 133 -16.81 20.98 -18.27
CA ARG A 133 -16.39 22.31 -17.84
C ARG A 133 -14.96 22.26 -17.34
N ILE A 134 -14.04 22.76 -18.15
CA ILE A 134 -12.61 22.75 -17.88
C ILE A 134 -12.18 24.18 -17.58
N THR A 135 -11.52 24.38 -16.45
CA THR A 135 -11.08 25.72 -16.01
C THR A 135 -9.68 26.02 -16.52
N SER A 136 -9.34 27.30 -16.70
CA SER A 136 -7.99 27.70 -17.09
C SER A 136 -6.96 27.19 -16.05
N GLY A 137 -5.93 26.49 -16.54
CA GLY A 137 -4.91 25.88 -15.70
C GLY A 137 -5.30 24.53 -15.08
N SER A 138 -6.52 24.01 -15.30
CA SER A 138 -6.85 22.65 -14.90
C SER A 138 -6.36 21.61 -15.91
N ARG A 139 -6.36 20.36 -15.44
CA ARG A 139 -5.93 19.17 -16.17
C ARG A 139 -7.06 18.17 -16.12
N GLU A 140 -7.42 17.64 -17.28
CA GLU A 140 -8.36 16.52 -17.40
C GLU A 140 -7.63 15.33 -17.98
N SER A 141 -7.73 14.17 -17.35
CA SER A 141 -7.02 12.97 -17.78
C SER A 141 -7.95 12.08 -18.59
N LEU A 142 -7.59 11.87 -19.86
CA LEU A 142 -8.18 10.84 -20.71
C LEU A 142 -7.33 9.58 -20.59
N TRP A 143 -7.97 8.43 -20.58
CA TRP A 143 -7.30 7.14 -20.47
C TRP A 143 -7.63 6.29 -21.69
N LEU A 144 -6.62 5.64 -22.25
CA LEU A 144 -6.79 4.66 -23.32
C LEU A 144 -6.51 3.28 -22.73
N ARG A 145 -7.48 2.38 -22.75
CA ARG A 145 -7.25 0.95 -22.58
C ARG A 145 -6.96 0.37 -23.96
N VAL A 146 -5.77 -0.20 -24.14
CA VAL A 146 -5.33 -0.83 -25.37
C VAL A 146 -5.23 -2.33 -25.16
N ASP A 147 -5.91 -3.12 -25.98
CA ASP A 147 -6.02 -4.57 -25.93
C ASP A 147 -5.45 -5.19 -27.21
N SER A 148 -4.51 -6.11 -27.07
CA SER A 148 -3.82 -6.76 -28.18
C SER A 148 -4.40 -8.13 -28.56
N SER A 149 -5.48 -8.58 -27.91
CA SER A 149 -6.04 -9.93 -28.09
C SER A 149 -6.49 -10.24 -29.51
N GLU A 150 -7.04 -9.24 -30.22
CA GLU A 150 -7.51 -9.37 -31.60
C GLU A 150 -6.48 -8.89 -32.65
N LEU A 151 -5.29 -8.49 -32.20
CA LEU A 151 -4.24 -7.95 -33.07
C LEU A 151 -3.16 -8.98 -33.36
N ALA A 152 -2.76 -9.07 -34.64
CA ALA A 152 -1.61 -9.88 -35.03
C ALA A 152 -0.30 -9.25 -34.53
N ALA A 153 0.72 -10.07 -34.27
CA ALA A 153 2.07 -9.57 -34.00
C ALA A 153 2.58 -8.69 -35.16
N GLY A 154 3.17 -7.54 -34.83
CA GLY A 154 3.62 -6.54 -35.79
C GLY A 154 3.40 -5.11 -35.32
N ALA A 155 3.70 -4.16 -36.20
CA ALA A 155 3.42 -2.75 -35.98
C ALA A 155 2.05 -2.38 -36.55
N HIS A 156 1.26 -1.67 -35.75
CA HIS A 156 -0.04 -1.12 -36.08
C HIS A 156 0.03 0.38 -35.87
N GLU A 157 -0.31 1.15 -36.89
CA GLU A 157 -0.40 2.60 -36.81
C GLU A 157 -1.86 3.01 -36.93
N ALA A 158 -2.30 3.89 -36.04
CA ALA A 158 -3.64 4.44 -36.04
C ALA A 158 -3.59 5.92 -35.67
N GLU A 159 -4.54 6.70 -36.16
CA GLU A 159 -4.67 8.12 -35.85
C GLU A 159 -5.95 8.31 -35.04
N LEU A 160 -5.81 8.44 -33.72
CA LEU A 160 -6.97 8.73 -32.87
C LEU A 160 -7.28 10.23 -32.99
N THR A 161 -8.55 10.59 -32.92
CA THR A 161 -8.95 11.99 -32.98
C THR A 161 -9.58 12.40 -31.66
N LEU A 162 -8.92 13.30 -30.93
CA LEU A 162 -9.49 13.97 -29.77
C LEU A 162 -10.25 15.22 -30.23
N GLN A 163 -11.55 15.22 -29.99
CA GLN A 163 -12.41 16.37 -30.23
C GLN A 163 -12.80 17.04 -28.91
N VAL A 164 -12.64 18.36 -28.85
CA VAL A 164 -13.05 19.23 -27.73
C VAL A 164 -13.86 20.39 -28.31
N GLY A 165 -15.17 20.22 -28.40
CA GLY A 165 -16.05 21.15 -29.11
C GLY A 165 -15.75 21.18 -30.60
N GLU A 166 -15.31 22.34 -31.11
CA GLU A 166 -14.92 22.51 -32.53
C GLU A 166 -13.42 22.25 -32.75
N ALA A 167 -12.61 22.13 -31.69
CA ALA A 167 -11.20 21.86 -31.81
C ALA A 167 -10.95 20.36 -31.99
N GLU A 168 -10.05 20.03 -32.90
CA GLU A 168 -9.67 18.66 -33.25
C GLU A 168 -8.14 18.50 -33.10
N VAL A 169 -7.73 17.38 -32.51
CA VAL A 169 -6.32 17.03 -32.32
C VAL A 169 -6.11 15.58 -32.70
N GLU A 170 -5.19 15.34 -33.62
CA GLU A 170 -4.72 14.01 -33.98
C GLU A 170 -3.76 13.50 -32.89
N ILE A 171 -3.96 12.26 -32.46
CA ILE A 171 -3.07 11.52 -31.57
C ILE A 171 -2.56 10.31 -32.37
N PRO A 172 -1.41 10.45 -33.04
CA PRO A 172 -0.82 9.34 -33.77
C PRO A 172 -0.38 8.25 -32.79
N LEU A 173 -1.00 7.08 -32.87
CA LEU A 173 -0.71 5.90 -32.08
C LEU A 173 0.14 4.92 -32.90
N ARG A 174 1.28 4.52 -32.33
CA ARG A 174 2.08 3.39 -32.85
C ARG A 174 2.08 2.28 -31.82
N LEU A 175 1.30 1.24 -32.11
CA LEU A 175 1.23 0.03 -31.29
C LEU A 175 2.08 -1.07 -31.91
N ARG A 176 3.07 -1.59 -31.17
CA ARG A 176 3.81 -2.79 -31.54
C ARG A 176 3.36 -3.96 -30.70
N VAL A 177 2.75 -4.95 -31.35
CA VAL A 177 2.40 -6.25 -30.75
C VAL A 177 3.56 -7.21 -30.99
N TRP A 178 4.22 -7.64 -29.92
CA TRP A 178 5.37 -8.53 -29.97
C TRP A 178 4.91 -9.97 -30.06
N PRO A 179 5.63 -10.87 -30.78
CA PRO A 179 5.30 -12.29 -30.86
C PRO A 179 5.72 -13.04 -29.58
N VAL A 180 5.46 -12.45 -28.42
CA VAL A 180 5.73 -12.97 -27.09
C VAL A 180 4.39 -13.19 -26.43
N LYS A 181 4.19 -14.36 -25.81
CA LYS A 181 3.04 -14.63 -24.94
C LYS A 181 3.56 -14.70 -23.52
N VAL A 182 3.01 -13.86 -22.64
CA VAL A 182 3.43 -13.82 -21.23
C VAL A 182 2.94 -15.09 -20.54
N ASP A 183 3.86 -15.76 -19.84
CA ASP A 183 3.52 -16.90 -19.01
C ASP A 183 2.71 -16.45 -17.78
N VAL A 184 1.71 -17.25 -17.41
CA VAL A 184 0.84 -16.99 -16.26
C VAL A 184 1.40 -17.56 -14.96
N GLU A 185 2.59 -18.17 -14.99
CA GLU A 185 3.30 -18.57 -13.78
C GLU A 185 3.58 -17.35 -12.90
N ARG A 186 2.93 -17.34 -11.73
CA ARG A 186 2.98 -16.24 -10.76
C ARG A 186 4.37 -16.18 -10.11
N PRO A 187 5.05 -15.03 -10.14
CA PRO A 187 6.34 -14.89 -9.46
C PRO A 187 6.22 -14.78 -7.94
N PHE A 188 5.06 -14.34 -7.44
CA PHE A 188 4.78 -14.15 -6.02
C PHE A 188 3.26 -13.99 -5.79
N HIS A 189 2.84 -13.99 -4.53
CA HIS A 189 1.45 -13.93 -4.10
C HIS A 189 0.97 -12.49 -3.86
N VAL A 190 -0.35 -12.29 -3.96
CA VAL A 190 -0.98 -10.97 -3.75
C VAL A 190 -2.19 -11.11 -2.85
N ARG A 191 -2.21 -10.31 -1.78
CA ARG A 191 -3.33 -10.29 -0.84
C ARG A 191 -4.02 -8.93 -0.77
N GLY A 192 -5.33 -8.95 -0.62
CA GLY A 192 -6.06 -7.80 -0.10
C GLY A 192 -5.75 -7.60 1.38
N TYR A 193 -5.96 -6.39 1.88
CA TYR A 193 -5.79 -6.05 3.28
C TYR A 193 -7.05 -5.33 3.78
N SER A 194 -7.36 -5.47 5.07
CA SER A 194 -8.45 -4.78 5.77
C SER A 194 -9.88 -5.18 5.34
N GLY A 195 -10.31 -6.37 5.78
CA GLY A 195 -11.74 -6.70 5.94
C GLY A 195 -12.24 -7.90 5.13
N GLY A 196 -11.44 -8.44 4.22
CA GLY A 196 -11.79 -9.63 3.44
C GLY A 196 -12.93 -9.41 2.45
N PHE A 197 -13.26 -10.46 1.71
CA PHE A 197 -14.29 -10.42 0.65
C PHE A 197 -15.68 -10.02 1.18
N THR A 198 -16.00 -10.40 2.42
CA THR A 198 -17.30 -10.16 3.07
C THR A 198 -17.67 -8.69 3.20
N VAL A 199 -16.69 -7.78 3.19
CA VAL A 199 -16.96 -6.34 3.29
C VAL A 199 -17.80 -5.84 2.12
N TRP A 200 -17.70 -6.44 0.94
CA TRP A 200 -18.46 -6.01 -0.25
C TRP A 200 -19.37 -7.09 -0.83
N SER A 201 -18.99 -8.36 -0.74
CA SER A 201 -19.88 -9.45 -1.14
C SER A 201 -20.99 -9.69 -0.12
N GLY A 202 -20.88 -9.18 1.12
CA GLY A 202 -21.82 -9.44 2.21
C GLY A 202 -21.48 -10.71 3.00
N GLU A 203 -22.05 -10.91 4.18
CA GLU A 203 -21.68 -12.03 5.08
C GLU A 203 -22.55 -13.30 4.91
N GLU A 204 -23.52 -13.27 3.99
CA GLU A 204 -24.45 -14.38 3.74
C GLU A 204 -24.29 -14.92 2.32
N VAL A 205 -24.52 -16.22 2.14
CA VAL A 205 -24.51 -16.85 0.83
C VAL A 205 -25.87 -16.65 0.16
N THR A 206 -25.94 -15.63 -0.69
CA THR A 206 -27.11 -15.30 -1.53
C THR A 206 -26.69 -15.15 -2.98
N GLU A 207 -27.62 -15.26 -3.93
CA GLU A 207 -27.31 -15.10 -5.36
C GLU A 207 -26.68 -13.73 -5.67
N GLN A 208 -27.16 -12.65 -5.05
CA GLN A 208 -26.59 -11.31 -5.24
C GLN A 208 -25.16 -11.23 -4.69
N ASN A 209 -24.94 -11.79 -3.50
CA ASN A 209 -23.65 -11.78 -2.84
C ASN A 209 -22.61 -12.61 -3.60
N LEU A 210 -23.03 -13.72 -4.23
CA LEU A 210 -22.20 -14.52 -5.13
C LEU A 210 -21.81 -13.77 -6.40
N ARG A 211 -22.76 -13.06 -7.04
CA ARG A 211 -22.44 -12.19 -8.19
C ARG A 211 -21.44 -11.09 -7.82
N ASN A 212 -21.65 -10.46 -6.66
CA ASN A 212 -20.75 -9.43 -6.15
C ASN A 212 -19.35 -10.01 -5.89
N LEU A 213 -19.26 -11.20 -5.27
CA LEU A 213 -18.00 -11.90 -5.03
C LEU A 213 -17.29 -12.25 -6.34
N GLU A 214 -18.01 -12.74 -7.35
CA GLU A 214 -17.44 -13.07 -8.65
C GLU A 214 -16.82 -11.84 -9.34
N ALA A 215 -17.55 -10.73 -9.41
CA ALA A 215 -17.05 -9.48 -9.97
C ALA A 215 -15.77 -9.02 -9.25
N ILE A 216 -15.79 -9.11 -7.92
CA ILE A 216 -14.67 -8.78 -7.05
C ILE A 216 -13.45 -9.68 -7.32
N LEU A 217 -13.65 -11.00 -7.43
CA LEU A 217 -12.59 -11.97 -7.69
C LEU A 217 -11.98 -11.75 -9.07
N ALA A 218 -12.79 -11.41 -10.08
CA ALA A 218 -12.30 -11.04 -11.41
C ALA A 218 -11.36 -9.83 -11.35
N ALA A 219 -11.76 -8.75 -10.66
CA ALA A 219 -10.92 -7.58 -10.51
C ALA A 219 -9.65 -7.86 -9.68
N PHE A 220 -9.73 -8.74 -8.68
CA PHE A 220 -8.61 -9.11 -7.81
C PHE A 220 -7.56 -9.96 -8.51
N THR A 221 -8.01 -10.94 -9.27
CA THR A 221 -7.11 -11.85 -9.98
C THR A 221 -6.42 -11.18 -11.16
N ASP A 222 -7.06 -10.18 -11.78
CA ASP A 222 -6.44 -9.33 -12.83
C ASP A 222 -5.23 -8.51 -12.30
N LEU A 223 -5.12 -8.30 -10.99
CA LEU A 223 -3.94 -7.70 -10.35
C LEU A 223 -3.03 -8.70 -9.63
N GLY A 224 -3.24 -10.00 -9.89
CA GLY A 224 -2.45 -11.11 -9.31
C GLY A 224 -2.97 -11.66 -7.99
N GLY A 225 -4.09 -11.13 -7.48
CA GLY A 225 -4.72 -11.51 -6.23
C GLY A 225 -5.02 -13.01 -6.12
N ASP A 226 -4.55 -13.63 -5.04
CA ASP A 226 -4.71 -15.07 -4.85
C ASP A 226 -4.80 -15.56 -3.40
N VAL A 227 -4.70 -14.63 -2.45
CA VAL A 227 -4.92 -14.92 -1.04
C VAL A 227 -6.36 -14.59 -0.65
N PHE A 228 -7.04 -15.61 -0.15
CA PHE A 228 -8.34 -15.53 0.48
C PHE A 228 -8.22 -14.93 1.89
N ASP A 229 -8.62 -13.67 2.06
CA ASP A 229 -8.65 -13.03 3.37
C ASP A 229 -9.98 -13.30 4.10
N TRP A 230 -9.96 -14.23 5.06
CA TRP A 230 -11.06 -14.54 5.97
C TRP A 230 -11.06 -13.59 7.18
N ALA A 231 -11.05 -12.27 6.95
CA ALA A 231 -11.14 -11.26 8.00
C ALA A 231 -12.60 -10.88 8.32
N ALA A 232 -13.46 -11.88 8.54
CA ALA A 232 -14.89 -11.67 8.76
C ALA A 232 -15.24 -11.38 10.23
N ASN A 233 -16.41 -10.78 10.44
CA ASN A 233 -17.04 -10.66 11.75
C ASN A 233 -17.39 -12.07 12.27
N TRP A 234 -16.56 -12.63 13.16
CA TRP A 234 -16.70 -14.03 13.63
C TRP A 234 -18.12 -14.45 14.03
N PRO A 235 -18.90 -13.66 14.79
CA PRO A 235 -20.31 -13.97 15.07
C PRO A 235 -21.18 -14.24 13.84
N GLN A 236 -20.90 -13.61 12.70
CA GLN A 236 -21.66 -13.73 11.46
C GLN A 236 -21.25 -14.95 10.65
N ILE A 237 -20.01 -15.40 10.79
CA ILE A 237 -19.58 -16.69 10.26
C ILE A 237 -20.16 -17.81 11.12
N ILE A 238 -20.00 -17.72 12.44
CA ILE A 238 -20.38 -18.76 13.40
C ILE A 238 -21.89 -19.03 13.39
N LYS A 239 -22.73 -18.03 13.11
CA LYS A 239 -24.20 -18.23 13.06
C LYS A 239 -24.64 -19.27 12.01
N ASN A 240 -23.80 -19.54 11.01
CA ASN A 240 -24.09 -20.46 9.92
C ASN A 240 -23.37 -21.81 10.05
N LEU A 241 -22.47 -21.96 11.03
CA LEU A 241 -21.74 -23.22 11.25
C LEU A 241 -22.63 -24.25 11.91
N ARG A 242 -22.44 -25.52 11.52
CA ARG A 242 -23.15 -26.67 12.05
C ARG A 242 -22.22 -27.61 12.80
N ILE A 243 -22.78 -28.36 13.75
CA ILE A 243 -22.14 -29.53 14.33
C ILE A 243 -22.23 -30.65 13.28
N ALA A 244 -21.09 -31.15 12.79
CA ALA A 244 -21.06 -32.07 11.66
C ALA A 244 -21.91 -33.34 11.89
N GLU A 245 -21.84 -33.91 13.09
CA GLU A 245 -22.55 -35.15 13.43
C GLU A 245 -24.08 -35.00 13.48
N THR A 246 -24.59 -33.83 13.89
CA THR A 246 -26.04 -33.63 14.15
C THR A 246 -26.72 -32.72 13.14
N GLY A 247 -25.94 -31.91 12.42
CA GLY A 247 -26.44 -30.87 11.50
C GLY A 247 -27.10 -29.68 12.21
N GLU A 248 -27.10 -29.62 13.54
CA GLU A 248 -27.65 -28.48 14.29
C GLU A 248 -26.73 -27.25 14.18
N LEU A 249 -27.32 -26.06 14.21
CA LEU A 249 -26.55 -24.81 14.22
C LEU A 249 -25.76 -24.71 15.53
N LEU A 250 -24.45 -24.52 15.43
CA LEU A 250 -23.55 -24.42 16.59
C LEU A 250 -24.01 -23.34 17.56
N ARG A 251 -24.37 -22.16 17.01
CA ARG A 251 -24.85 -21.02 17.79
C ARG A 251 -26.10 -21.35 18.61
N ASP A 252 -27.04 -22.13 18.06
CA ASP A 252 -28.28 -22.47 18.74
C ASP A 252 -28.03 -23.43 19.90
N VAL A 253 -27.13 -24.40 19.70
CA VAL A 253 -26.70 -25.30 20.78
C VAL A 253 -25.95 -24.53 21.85
N ALA A 254 -25.03 -23.64 21.48
CA ALA A 254 -24.28 -22.78 22.41
C ALA A 254 -25.19 -21.84 23.22
N ALA A 255 -26.30 -21.36 22.63
CA ALA A 255 -27.23 -20.46 23.31
C ALA A 255 -28.24 -21.19 24.21
N ASN A 256 -28.76 -22.35 23.78
CA ASN A 256 -29.91 -22.99 24.41
C ASN A 256 -29.57 -24.26 25.21
N GLU A 257 -28.53 -25.00 24.79
CA GLU A 257 -28.12 -26.28 25.38
C GLU A 257 -26.58 -26.38 25.51
N PRO A 258 -25.89 -25.36 26.07
CA PRO A 258 -24.44 -25.27 26.02
C PRO A 258 -23.73 -26.45 26.70
N GLU A 259 -24.35 -27.11 27.67
CA GLU A 259 -23.83 -28.31 28.33
C GLU A 259 -23.52 -29.47 27.37
N ARG A 260 -24.11 -29.48 26.17
CA ARG A 260 -23.80 -30.43 25.10
C ARG A 260 -22.42 -30.18 24.48
N LEU A 261 -21.92 -28.95 24.57
CA LEU A 261 -20.59 -28.55 24.12
C LEU A 261 -19.59 -28.74 25.26
N GLN A 262 -18.89 -29.86 25.23
CA GLN A 262 -17.88 -30.20 26.22
C GLN A 262 -16.55 -29.54 25.84
N ILE A 263 -16.09 -28.55 26.62
CA ILE A 263 -14.89 -27.75 26.32
C ILE A 263 -13.63 -28.59 26.07
N GLY A 264 -13.51 -29.77 26.70
CA GLY A 264 -12.39 -30.70 26.49
C GLY A 264 -12.58 -31.70 25.35
N ASN A 265 -13.75 -31.70 24.70
CA ASN A 265 -14.13 -32.59 23.61
C ASN A 265 -15.17 -31.90 22.73
N MET A 266 -14.73 -30.82 22.07
CA MET A 266 -15.56 -30.03 21.17
C MET A 266 -15.86 -30.84 19.89
N PRO A 267 -17.04 -30.67 19.28
CA PRO A 267 -17.43 -31.44 18.11
C PRO A 267 -16.69 -31.00 16.83
N GLU A 268 -16.77 -31.83 15.78
CA GLU A 268 -16.39 -31.40 14.43
C GLU A 268 -17.37 -30.37 13.88
N LEU A 269 -16.86 -29.44 13.07
CA LEU A 269 -17.62 -28.36 12.46
C LEU A 269 -17.85 -28.60 10.97
N ASP A 270 -19.05 -28.25 10.51
CA ASP A 270 -19.43 -28.27 9.09
C ASP A 270 -19.56 -26.84 8.56
N PHE A 271 -18.73 -26.52 7.55
CA PHE A 271 -18.66 -25.22 6.87
C PHE A 271 -19.43 -25.19 5.53
N SER A 272 -20.20 -26.24 5.19
CA SER A 272 -20.86 -26.41 3.89
C SER A 272 -21.80 -25.28 3.48
N TYR A 273 -22.28 -24.47 4.44
CA TYR A 273 -23.01 -23.25 4.13
C TYR A 273 -22.22 -22.31 3.19
N PHE A 274 -20.90 -22.27 3.32
CA PHE A 274 -20.00 -21.41 2.54
C PHE A 274 -19.44 -22.08 1.28
N ASP A 275 -19.82 -23.32 0.95
CA ASP A 275 -19.31 -24.03 -0.23
C ASP A 275 -19.41 -23.22 -1.53
N PRO A 276 -20.53 -22.51 -1.84
CA PRO A 276 -20.60 -21.70 -3.05
C PRO A 276 -19.57 -20.57 -3.12
N TRP A 277 -19.15 -20.03 -1.97
CA TRP A 277 -18.07 -19.04 -1.92
C TRP A 277 -16.71 -19.69 -2.20
N PHE A 278 -16.49 -20.87 -1.61
CA PHE A 278 -15.26 -21.64 -1.78
C PHE A 278 -15.05 -22.07 -3.21
N GLU A 279 -16.12 -22.52 -3.86
CA GLU A 279 -16.13 -22.91 -5.25
C GLU A 279 -15.71 -21.74 -6.14
N LEU A 280 -16.29 -20.54 -5.95
CA LEU A 280 -15.89 -19.35 -6.69
C LEU A 280 -14.42 -18.98 -6.46
N CYS A 281 -13.94 -18.95 -5.21
CA CYS A 281 -12.54 -18.64 -4.93
C CYS A 281 -11.59 -19.61 -5.64
N ARG A 282 -11.94 -20.91 -5.64
CA ARG A 282 -11.16 -21.95 -6.31
C ARG A 282 -11.19 -21.81 -7.84
N GLU A 283 -12.33 -21.46 -8.42
CA GLU A 283 -12.45 -21.19 -9.87
C GLU A 283 -11.54 -20.05 -10.33
N TYR A 284 -11.36 -19.05 -9.47
CA TYR A 284 -10.47 -17.91 -9.70
C TYR A 284 -9.02 -18.15 -9.25
N GLY A 285 -8.69 -19.36 -8.74
CA GLY A 285 -7.33 -19.68 -8.28
C GLY A 285 -6.88 -18.88 -7.04
N VAL A 286 -7.83 -18.46 -6.21
CA VAL A 286 -7.61 -17.83 -4.90
C VAL A 286 -7.62 -18.93 -3.85
N LEU A 287 -6.45 -19.51 -3.60
CA LEU A 287 -6.31 -20.77 -2.85
C LEU A 287 -5.52 -20.62 -1.55
N GLU A 288 -4.68 -19.59 -1.42
CA GLU A 288 -4.02 -19.31 -0.14
C GLU A 288 -5.02 -18.72 0.85
N VAL A 289 -4.93 -19.03 2.15
CA VAL A 289 -5.91 -18.58 3.14
C VAL A 289 -5.23 -17.79 4.24
N GLN A 290 -5.77 -16.61 4.52
CA GLN A 290 -5.43 -15.80 5.66
C GLN A 290 -6.62 -15.68 6.63
N GLY A 291 -6.36 -15.72 7.93
CA GLY A 291 -7.36 -15.37 8.95
C GLY A 291 -6.78 -14.50 10.06
N GLN A 292 -7.62 -13.67 10.69
CA GLN A 292 -7.21 -12.85 11.84
C GLN A 292 -7.39 -13.61 13.16
N VAL A 293 -6.29 -13.91 13.82
CA VAL A 293 -6.28 -14.66 15.08
C VAL A 293 -6.12 -13.69 16.25
N MET A 294 -7.16 -13.61 17.08
CA MET A 294 -7.16 -12.78 18.28
C MET A 294 -6.48 -13.52 19.43
N SER A 295 -5.72 -12.79 20.25
CA SER A 295 -5.12 -13.35 21.46
C SER A 295 -6.20 -13.82 22.45
N ALA A 296 -5.88 -14.85 23.23
CA ALA A 296 -6.82 -15.42 24.18
C ALA A 296 -7.26 -14.43 25.27
N ASP A 297 -6.42 -13.44 25.58
CA ASP A 297 -6.66 -12.38 26.57
C ASP A 297 -7.27 -11.10 25.97
N HIS A 298 -7.48 -11.05 24.64
CA HIS A 298 -8.02 -9.86 24.00
C HIS A 298 -9.42 -9.51 24.56
N PRO A 299 -9.70 -8.24 24.92
CA PRO A 299 -10.96 -7.88 25.61
C PRO A 299 -12.25 -8.24 24.86
N LYS A 300 -12.18 -8.39 23.54
CA LYS A 300 -13.32 -8.75 22.69
C LYS A 300 -13.48 -10.24 22.42
N ILE A 301 -12.50 -11.08 22.74
CA ILE A 301 -12.51 -12.52 22.42
C ILE A 301 -13.75 -13.24 22.99
N GLY A 302 -14.17 -12.83 24.19
CA GLY A 302 -15.29 -13.42 24.90
C GLY A 302 -16.61 -13.34 24.11
N TRP A 303 -16.93 -12.17 23.57
CA TRP A 303 -18.21 -11.98 22.85
C TRP A 303 -18.09 -12.21 21.35
N GLN A 304 -16.91 -12.01 20.74
CA GLN A 304 -16.72 -12.22 19.29
C GLN A 304 -16.55 -13.69 18.93
N LEU A 305 -15.88 -14.48 19.78
CA LEU A 305 -15.53 -15.86 19.45
C LEU A 305 -16.06 -16.86 20.48
N LEU A 306 -15.70 -16.71 21.76
CA LEU A 306 -15.98 -17.74 22.77
C LEU A 306 -17.48 -17.94 23.01
N ALA A 307 -18.24 -16.87 23.27
CA ALA A 307 -19.67 -16.99 23.55
C ALA A 307 -20.47 -17.57 22.37
N PRO A 308 -20.25 -17.18 21.10
CA PRO A 308 -20.85 -17.85 19.95
C PRO A 308 -20.50 -19.35 19.82
N LEU A 309 -19.29 -19.75 20.20
CA LEU A 309 -18.83 -21.13 20.06
C LEU A 309 -19.26 -22.06 21.21
N CYS A 310 -19.31 -21.57 22.44
CA CYS A 310 -19.49 -22.43 23.62
C CYS A 310 -20.59 -21.99 24.59
N GLY A 311 -21.18 -20.80 24.39
CA GLY A 311 -22.19 -20.20 25.25
C GLY A 311 -21.63 -19.08 26.13
N ALA A 312 -22.47 -18.10 26.45
CA ALA A 312 -22.08 -16.93 27.24
C ALA A 312 -21.50 -17.33 28.62
N ASP A 313 -20.43 -16.65 29.02
CA ASP A 313 -19.75 -16.78 30.32
C ASP A 313 -19.22 -18.19 30.69
N ARG A 314 -19.24 -19.16 29.77
CA ARG A 314 -18.73 -20.53 30.04
C ARG A 314 -17.23 -20.65 30.02
N VAL A 315 -16.56 -19.80 29.25
CA VAL A 315 -15.11 -19.75 29.12
C VAL A 315 -14.67 -18.31 29.29
N ALA A 316 -13.78 -18.06 30.24
CA ALA A 316 -13.21 -16.74 30.47
C ALA A 316 -12.07 -16.47 29.49
N GLY A 317 -11.99 -15.25 28.94
CA GLY A 317 -10.80 -14.82 28.18
C GLY A 317 -9.54 -14.93 29.03
N GLY A 318 -8.42 -15.31 28.40
CA GLY A 318 -7.12 -15.53 29.02
C GLY A 318 -7.02 -16.83 29.83
N SER A 319 -8.03 -17.70 29.78
CA SER A 319 -7.97 -19.01 30.44
C SER A 319 -7.39 -20.10 29.52
N PRO A 320 -6.79 -21.16 30.07
CA PRO A 320 -6.36 -22.33 29.28
C PRO A 320 -7.52 -22.97 28.50
N GLU A 321 -8.76 -22.86 29.00
CA GLU A 321 -9.96 -23.28 28.28
C GLU A 321 -10.17 -22.43 27.00
N ALA A 322 -9.96 -21.11 27.06
CA ALA A 322 -10.08 -20.24 25.90
C ALA A 322 -9.06 -20.57 24.82
N GLU A 323 -7.81 -20.80 25.21
CA GLU A 323 -6.74 -21.22 24.29
C GLU A 323 -7.10 -22.51 23.56
N ARG A 324 -7.60 -23.53 24.28
CA ARG A 324 -8.06 -24.79 23.67
C ARG A 324 -9.21 -24.60 22.68
N ILE A 325 -10.16 -23.71 22.98
CA ILE A 325 -11.28 -23.41 22.07
C ILE A 325 -10.79 -22.67 20.82
N ILE A 326 -9.83 -21.75 20.97
CA ILE A 326 -9.21 -21.06 19.83
C ILE A 326 -8.52 -22.08 18.92
N VAL A 327 -7.62 -22.91 19.49
CA VAL A 327 -6.90 -23.94 18.72
C VAL A 327 -7.87 -24.89 18.01
N TRP A 328 -8.90 -25.39 18.71
CA TRP A 328 -9.91 -26.25 18.11
C TRP A 328 -10.62 -25.59 16.92
N PHE A 329 -11.12 -24.37 17.08
CA PHE A 329 -11.87 -23.68 16.03
C PHE A 329 -11.03 -23.47 14.77
N TRP A 330 -9.79 -23.01 14.94
CA TRP A 330 -8.89 -22.77 13.81
C TRP A 330 -8.40 -24.08 13.16
N SER A 331 -8.25 -25.16 13.93
CA SER A 331 -7.94 -26.49 13.40
C SER A 331 -9.07 -27.03 12.52
N GLU A 332 -10.32 -26.89 12.98
CA GLU A 332 -11.50 -27.32 12.22
C GLU A 332 -11.67 -26.50 10.93
N MET A 333 -11.47 -25.18 11.01
CA MET A 333 -11.51 -24.32 9.83
C MET A 333 -10.43 -24.72 8.81
N ARG A 334 -9.19 -24.96 9.25
CA ARG A 334 -8.13 -25.46 8.37
C ARG A 334 -8.51 -26.78 7.73
N ARG A 335 -8.94 -27.77 8.53
CA ARG A 335 -9.33 -29.10 8.04
C ARG A 335 -10.36 -29.00 6.92
N GLU A 336 -11.42 -28.24 7.15
CA GLU A 336 -12.52 -28.09 6.19
C GLU A 336 -12.11 -27.35 4.91
N LEU A 337 -11.24 -26.35 5.00
CA LEU A 337 -10.70 -25.64 3.82
C LEU A 337 -9.69 -26.50 3.05
N GLU A 338 -8.82 -27.22 3.74
CA GLU A 338 -7.83 -28.13 3.14
C GLU A 338 -8.52 -29.28 2.39
N GLU A 339 -9.58 -29.85 2.96
CA GLU A 339 -10.43 -30.85 2.29
C GLU A 339 -11.09 -30.33 1.00
N ARG A 340 -11.24 -29.00 0.86
CA ARG A 340 -11.79 -28.32 -0.32
C ARG A 340 -10.74 -27.82 -1.30
N GLY A 341 -9.45 -28.08 -1.03
CA GLY A 341 -8.34 -27.78 -1.92
C GLY A 341 -7.69 -26.41 -1.73
N PHE A 342 -7.97 -25.71 -0.62
CA PHE A 342 -7.20 -24.53 -0.24
C PHE A 342 -5.83 -24.94 0.30
N THR A 343 -4.85 -24.05 0.13
CA THR A 343 -3.45 -24.23 0.53
C THR A 343 -2.99 -23.00 1.32
N GLY A 344 -1.73 -22.95 1.76
CA GLY A 344 -1.11 -21.75 2.34
C GLY A 344 -1.92 -21.11 3.47
N PHE A 345 -1.93 -21.72 4.67
CA PHE A 345 -2.74 -21.26 5.80
C PHE A 345 -1.95 -20.31 6.71
N PHE A 346 -2.27 -19.01 6.68
CA PHE A 346 -1.60 -17.97 7.45
C PHE A 346 -2.51 -17.31 8.50
N GLY A 347 -2.04 -17.25 9.74
CA GLY A 347 -2.76 -16.62 10.85
C GLY A 347 -2.15 -15.27 11.20
N LYS A 348 -2.86 -14.18 10.91
CA LYS A 348 -2.42 -12.83 11.30
C LYS A 348 -2.65 -12.63 12.80
N VAL A 349 -1.57 -12.51 13.55
CA VAL A 349 -1.55 -12.22 14.98
C VAL A 349 -1.35 -10.73 15.19
N SER A 350 -2.40 -10.06 15.67
CA SER A 350 -2.42 -8.60 15.88
C SER A 350 -2.12 -7.79 14.61
N ASP A 351 -2.18 -6.47 14.73
CA ASP A 351 -1.86 -5.56 13.63
C ASP A 351 -0.85 -4.52 14.10
N GLU A 352 0.16 -4.24 13.26
CA GLU A 352 1.23 -3.27 13.49
C GLU A 352 1.72 -3.22 14.96
N ILE A 353 2.26 -4.35 15.43
CA ILE A 353 2.67 -4.49 16.83
C ILE A 353 3.89 -3.62 17.18
N SER A 354 3.96 -3.22 18.45
CA SER A 354 5.14 -2.55 19.02
C SER A 354 6.10 -3.56 19.65
N PRO A 355 7.38 -3.21 19.90
CA PRO A 355 8.33 -4.11 20.56
C PRO A 355 7.83 -4.68 21.90
N GLU A 356 7.11 -3.88 22.69
CA GLU A 356 6.54 -4.30 23.96
C GLU A 356 5.43 -5.36 23.82
N ASP A 357 4.83 -5.49 22.64
CA ASP A 357 3.79 -6.48 22.34
C ASP A 357 4.35 -7.82 21.82
N ILE A 358 5.65 -7.90 21.52
CA ILE A 358 6.30 -9.14 21.04
C ILE A 358 6.00 -10.36 21.94
N PRO A 359 6.06 -10.28 23.29
CA PRO A 359 5.70 -11.41 24.14
C PRO A 359 4.25 -11.88 23.94
N SER A 360 3.30 -10.95 23.77
CA SER A 360 1.89 -11.29 23.52
C SER A 360 1.69 -11.90 22.14
N TYR A 361 2.44 -11.42 21.14
CA TYR A 361 2.49 -12.02 19.81
C TYR A 361 2.95 -13.47 19.89
N ILE A 362 4.07 -13.74 20.58
CA ILE A 362 4.64 -15.09 20.72
C ILE A 362 3.66 -16.07 21.35
N GLU A 363 2.96 -15.68 22.42
CA GLU A 363 1.96 -16.56 23.05
C GLU A 363 0.81 -16.89 22.10
N THR A 364 0.35 -15.93 21.31
CA THR A 364 -0.71 -16.19 20.32
C THR A 364 -0.20 -17.00 19.13
N ALA A 365 1.02 -16.73 18.65
CA ALA A 365 1.65 -17.45 17.54
C ALA A 365 1.81 -18.94 17.83
N LYS A 366 2.08 -19.31 19.09
CA LYS A 366 2.08 -20.72 19.53
C LYS A 366 0.72 -21.39 19.31
N LEU A 367 -0.38 -20.72 19.63
CA LEU A 367 -1.74 -21.23 19.40
C LEU A 367 -2.03 -21.36 17.90
N VAL A 368 -1.59 -20.38 17.10
CA VAL A 368 -1.74 -20.41 15.64
C VAL A 368 -1.02 -21.62 15.05
N ARG A 369 0.23 -21.87 15.44
CA ARG A 369 0.99 -23.06 15.02
C ARG A 369 0.39 -24.36 15.52
N GLU A 370 -0.10 -24.40 16.76
CA GLU A 370 -0.80 -25.58 17.29
C GLU A 370 -2.05 -25.92 16.49
N ALA A 371 -2.77 -24.89 16.00
CA ALA A 371 -3.90 -25.05 15.10
C ALA A 371 -3.51 -25.41 13.65
N GLY A 372 -2.21 -25.51 13.36
CA GLY A 372 -1.69 -25.81 12.04
C GLY A 372 -1.63 -24.61 11.09
N TRP A 373 -1.70 -23.38 11.57
CA TRP A 373 -1.56 -22.18 10.75
C TRP A 373 -0.15 -21.61 10.90
N ARG A 374 0.30 -20.87 9.88
CA ARG A 374 1.58 -20.14 9.85
C ARG A 374 1.39 -18.74 10.45
N PRO A 375 1.84 -18.44 11.68
CA PRO A 375 1.70 -17.12 12.28
C PRO A 375 2.46 -16.03 11.55
N PHE A 376 1.88 -14.84 11.53
CA PHE A 376 2.56 -13.64 11.03
C PHE A 376 1.94 -12.38 11.60
N THR A 377 2.59 -11.24 11.41
CA THR A 377 2.02 -9.93 11.72
C THR A 377 2.56 -8.88 10.76
N THR A 378 2.00 -7.67 10.81
CA THR A 378 2.53 -6.54 10.07
C THR A 378 3.70 -5.93 10.84
N VAL A 379 4.88 -5.98 10.24
CA VAL A 379 6.15 -5.58 10.84
C VAL A 379 6.54 -4.20 10.32
N THR A 380 6.37 -3.19 11.16
CA THR A 380 6.70 -1.79 10.87
C THR A 380 7.58 -1.21 11.97
N GLY A 381 8.01 0.05 11.79
CA GLY A 381 8.73 0.79 12.82
C GLY A 381 10.01 0.09 13.27
N MET A 382 10.13 -0.13 14.58
CA MET A 382 11.34 -0.64 15.23
C MET A 382 11.64 -2.10 14.92
N ILE A 383 10.61 -2.92 14.84
CA ILE A 383 10.79 -4.37 14.72
C ILE A 383 11.53 -4.67 13.43
N ALA A 384 11.17 -4.02 12.32
CA ALA A 384 11.81 -4.19 11.02
C ALA A 384 13.28 -3.71 10.94
N ARG A 385 13.82 -3.06 11.98
CA ARG A 385 15.05 -2.26 11.89
C ARG A 385 16.17 -2.68 12.82
N THR A 386 15.90 -3.60 13.73
CA THR A 386 16.83 -3.99 14.79
C THR A 386 16.90 -5.50 14.90
N ALA A 387 18.12 -6.03 14.98
CA ALA A 387 18.32 -7.48 15.03
C ALA A 387 17.68 -8.12 16.27
N GLU A 388 17.71 -7.43 17.42
CA GLU A 388 17.12 -7.91 18.68
C GLU A 388 15.65 -8.33 18.53
N HIS A 389 14.82 -7.45 17.95
CA HIS A 389 13.38 -7.71 17.82
C HIS A 389 13.08 -8.76 16.76
N ILE A 390 13.83 -8.78 15.66
CA ILE A 390 13.65 -9.76 14.59
C ILE A 390 13.99 -11.15 15.14
N ASN A 391 15.17 -11.31 15.75
CA ASN A 391 15.60 -12.58 16.36
C ASN A 391 14.68 -13.04 17.50
N ALA A 392 14.00 -12.13 18.20
CA ALA A 392 13.02 -12.48 19.22
C ALA A 392 11.73 -13.07 18.62
N MET A 393 11.32 -12.56 17.46
CA MET A 393 10.09 -12.99 16.78
C MET A 393 10.29 -14.21 15.87
N ASP A 394 11.46 -14.31 15.24
CA ASP A 394 11.80 -15.32 14.23
C ASP A 394 11.37 -16.75 14.58
N PRO A 395 11.64 -17.29 15.79
CA PRO A 395 11.25 -18.65 16.12
C PRO A 395 9.73 -18.90 16.12
N TRP A 396 8.90 -17.86 15.99
CA TRP A 396 7.44 -17.89 16.06
C TRP A 396 6.76 -17.11 14.93
N CYS A 397 7.52 -16.61 13.96
CA CYS A 397 7.02 -15.92 12.78
C CYS A 397 7.28 -16.81 11.56
N ASP A 398 6.31 -16.93 10.66
CA ASP A 398 6.42 -17.74 9.44
C ASP A 398 6.30 -16.89 8.17
N GLN A 399 5.91 -15.62 8.34
CA GLN A 399 5.83 -14.65 7.26
C GLN A 399 6.16 -13.26 7.80
N TRP A 400 7.05 -12.56 7.12
CA TRP A 400 7.44 -11.20 7.47
C TRP A 400 6.73 -10.21 6.56
N GLN A 401 5.59 -9.67 7.02
CA GLN A 401 4.88 -8.62 6.27
C GLN A 401 5.45 -7.24 6.60
N LEU A 402 6.47 -6.84 5.86
CA LEU A 402 7.26 -5.64 6.10
C LEU A 402 6.57 -4.39 5.54
N GLY A 403 6.44 -3.35 6.36
CA GLY A 403 6.05 -2.04 5.86
C GLY A 403 6.99 -1.56 4.75
N PHE A 404 6.44 -1.01 3.67
CA PHE A 404 7.16 -0.64 2.44
C PHE A 404 8.38 0.25 2.72
N GLY A 405 8.28 1.14 3.70
CA GLY A 405 9.37 2.03 4.09
C GLY A 405 10.45 1.41 4.98
N SER A 406 10.31 0.16 5.40
CA SER A 406 11.26 -0.55 6.28
C SER A 406 11.85 -1.81 5.66
N LYS A 407 11.39 -2.21 4.47
CA LYS A 407 11.84 -3.41 3.75
C LYS A 407 13.35 -3.46 3.52
N ASP A 408 13.95 -2.34 3.11
CA ASP A 408 15.38 -2.29 2.80
C ASP A 408 16.25 -2.45 4.04
N THR A 409 15.84 -1.88 5.17
CA THR A 409 16.56 -2.07 6.44
C THR A 409 16.48 -3.51 6.92
N PHE A 410 15.32 -4.17 6.76
CA PHE A 410 15.16 -5.57 7.12
C PHE A 410 16.04 -6.48 6.26
N VAL A 411 16.01 -6.31 4.93
CA VAL A 411 16.83 -7.07 3.98
C VAL A 411 18.33 -6.84 4.23
N ASP A 412 18.72 -5.60 4.52
CA ASP A 412 20.10 -5.26 4.84
C ASP A 412 20.61 -5.99 6.10
N LEU A 413 19.76 -6.15 7.12
CA LEU A 413 20.11 -6.91 8.33
C LEU A 413 20.32 -8.41 8.09
N LEU A 414 19.64 -8.98 7.09
CA LEU A 414 19.75 -10.38 6.68
C LEU A 414 20.97 -10.67 5.80
N THR A 415 21.43 -9.67 5.05
CA THR A 415 22.38 -9.88 3.95
C THR A 415 23.74 -9.22 4.19
N THR A 416 23.75 -8.05 4.83
CA THR A 416 24.99 -7.30 5.07
C THR A 416 25.71 -7.83 6.31
N ARG A 417 27.01 -8.03 6.16
CA ARG A 417 27.90 -8.45 7.25
C ARG A 417 28.28 -7.26 8.13
N TYR A 418 28.01 -7.37 9.41
CA TYR A 418 28.22 -6.31 10.38
C TYR A 418 29.18 -6.73 11.48
N GLU A 419 29.96 -5.78 11.97
CA GLU A 419 30.45 -5.79 13.35
C GLU A 419 29.57 -4.87 14.20
N VAL A 420 29.42 -5.20 15.48
CA VAL A 420 28.66 -4.38 16.42
C VAL A 420 29.61 -3.79 17.44
N ILE A 421 29.54 -2.48 17.62
CA ILE A 421 30.36 -1.75 18.57
C ILE A 421 29.50 -0.95 19.55
N GLU A 422 29.98 -0.81 20.78
CA GLU A 422 29.38 0.07 21.77
C GLU A 422 30.08 1.42 21.74
N GLU A 423 29.30 2.49 21.70
CA GLU A 423 29.79 3.85 21.84
C GLU A 423 29.06 4.56 22.99
N THR A 424 29.72 5.55 23.58
CA THR A 424 29.15 6.36 24.67
C THR A 424 29.43 7.82 24.39
N HIS A 425 28.37 8.62 24.42
CA HIS A 425 28.39 10.03 24.03
C HIS A 425 27.76 10.87 25.14
N GLU A 426 28.43 11.92 25.58
CA GLU A 426 27.82 12.93 26.45
C GLU A 426 27.07 13.93 25.56
N LEU A 427 25.77 14.12 25.81
CA LEU A 427 24.94 14.99 24.99
C LEU A 427 25.04 16.44 25.45
N PRO A 428 25.10 17.41 24.52
CA PRO A 428 25.16 18.81 24.87
C PRO A 428 23.83 19.29 25.46
N ASN A 429 23.91 20.39 26.20
CA ASN A 429 22.76 20.98 26.88
C ASN A 429 21.95 21.92 25.96
N ASP A 430 21.65 21.46 24.75
CA ASP A 430 20.97 22.22 23.69
C ASP A 430 19.52 21.74 23.46
N TRP A 431 18.84 21.45 24.56
CA TRP A 431 17.49 20.89 24.56
C TRP A 431 16.42 21.93 24.20
N VAL A 432 15.56 21.60 23.23
CA VAL A 432 14.42 22.45 22.82
C VAL A 432 13.14 21.92 23.44
N GLN A 433 12.36 22.79 24.08
CA GLN A 433 11.10 22.36 24.70
C GLN A 433 10.08 21.91 23.65
N TYR A 434 9.58 20.69 23.78
CA TYR A 434 8.49 20.13 22.99
C TYR A 434 7.15 20.40 23.69
N ARG A 435 6.20 21.03 22.97
CA ARG A 435 4.91 21.47 23.55
C ARG A 435 3.68 20.93 22.80
N ASN A 436 3.88 20.15 21.76
CA ASN A 436 2.76 19.65 20.95
C ASN A 436 1.99 18.57 21.71
N GLY A 437 0.69 18.46 21.42
CA GLY A 437 -0.12 17.33 21.87
C GLY A 437 -0.38 17.20 23.36
N GLY A 438 -0.14 18.25 24.14
CA GLY A 438 -0.29 18.19 25.60
C GLY A 438 0.87 17.49 26.31
N ALA A 439 1.98 17.23 25.62
CA ALA A 439 3.22 16.79 26.26
C ALA A 439 3.64 17.80 27.33
N LYS A 440 4.01 17.30 28.51
CA LYS A 440 4.44 18.10 29.66
C LYS A 440 5.90 17.80 29.93
N ASP A 441 6.66 18.86 30.21
CA ASP A 441 8.06 18.72 30.61
C ASP A 441 8.81 17.75 29.69
N THR A 442 8.61 17.93 28.39
CA THR A 442 9.26 17.12 27.35
C THR A 442 10.14 18.05 26.54
N TRP A 443 11.36 17.62 26.26
CA TRP A 443 12.35 18.35 25.49
C TRP A 443 12.95 17.45 24.44
N SER A 444 13.41 18.03 23.35
CA SER A 444 13.93 17.32 22.19
C SER A 444 15.31 17.81 21.81
N ILE A 445 16.15 16.92 21.32
CA ILE A 445 17.41 17.25 20.67
C ILE A 445 17.61 16.36 19.44
N ARG A 446 18.17 16.91 18.37
CA ARG A 446 18.64 16.12 17.23
C ARG A 446 20.00 15.54 17.59
N VAL A 447 20.10 14.21 17.61
CA VAL A 447 21.25 13.48 18.16
C VAL A 447 22.14 12.92 17.06
N PHE A 448 21.56 12.30 16.05
CA PHE A 448 22.28 11.50 15.06
C PHE A 448 22.46 12.24 13.73
N GLY A 449 23.46 11.83 12.94
CA GLY A 449 23.78 12.36 11.62
C GLY A 449 24.86 13.45 11.60
N GLU A 450 25.29 13.83 10.39
CA GLU A 450 26.38 14.80 10.19
C GLU A 450 26.09 16.15 10.87
N GLY A 451 27.05 16.63 11.66
CA GLY A 451 26.93 17.90 12.39
C GLY A 451 26.09 17.85 13.66
N ASN A 452 25.61 16.67 14.08
CA ASN A 452 24.89 16.46 15.34
C ASN A 452 25.83 15.83 16.41
N PRO A 453 25.40 15.77 17.69
CA PRO A 453 26.24 15.27 18.80
C PRO A 453 26.82 13.88 18.59
N VAL A 454 26.12 13.02 17.83
CA VAL A 454 26.55 11.68 17.48
C VAL A 454 26.64 11.59 15.96
N GLU A 455 27.87 11.55 15.44
CA GLU A 455 28.17 11.43 14.00
C GLU A 455 27.98 9.98 13.48
N VAL A 456 26.86 9.37 13.86
CA VAL A 456 26.45 8.03 13.41
C VAL A 456 25.15 8.18 12.64
N SER A 457 25.01 7.45 11.54
CA SER A 457 23.75 7.44 10.83
C SER A 457 22.70 6.75 11.70
N PRO A 458 21.53 7.35 11.92
CA PRO A 458 20.52 6.79 12.79
C PRO A 458 20.08 5.37 12.38
N GLU A 459 20.11 5.06 11.07
CA GLU A 459 19.86 3.70 10.56
C GLU A 459 20.94 2.67 10.94
N GLN A 460 22.04 3.05 11.58
CA GLN A 460 23.08 2.13 12.04
C GLN A 460 22.98 1.82 13.53
N VAL A 461 22.01 2.42 14.24
CA VAL A 461 21.85 2.23 15.68
C VAL A 461 20.95 1.02 15.94
N GLU A 462 21.52 -0.04 16.51
CA GLU A 462 20.78 -1.25 16.93
C GLU A 462 19.97 -1.02 18.20
N SER A 463 20.60 -0.37 19.18
CA SER A 463 19.99 -0.10 20.47
C SER A 463 20.63 1.12 21.12
N PHE A 464 19.94 1.68 22.10
CA PHE A 464 20.47 2.78 22.90
C PHE A 464 19.93 2.73 24.32
N GLU A 465 20.73 3.27 25.25
CA GLU A 465 20.39 3.54 26.64
C GLU A 465 20.69 5.01 26.93
N MET A 466 19.70 5.74 27.44
CA MET A 466 19.90 7.12 27.91
C MET A 466 20.08 7.11 29.42
N LEU A 467 21.12 7.79 29.90
CA LEU A 467 21.36 8.02 31.32
C LEU A 467 21.15 9.49 31.66
N GLU A 468 20.42 9.76 32.73
CA GLU A 468 20.31 11.06 33.38
C GLU A 468 21.12 11.01 34.69
N ASP A 469 22.16 11.84 34.78
CA ASP A 469 23.10 11.86 35.93
C ASP A 469 23.69 10.49 36.28
N GLY A 470 23.85 9.63 35.25
CA GLY A 470 24.40 8.27 35.37
C GLY A 470 23.36 7.18 35.62
N GLU A 471 22.09 7.53 35.82
CA GLU A 471 21.00 6.57 36.05
C GLU A 471 20.18 6.34 34.77
N PRO A 472 19.81 5.09 34.44
CA PRO A 472 19.02 4.80 33.26
C PRO A 472 17.65 5.46 33.28
N MET A 473 17.32 6.16 32.20
CA MET A 473 15.97 6.66 31.95
C MET A 473 15.06 5.54 31.44
N GLN A 474 13.77 5.63 31.74
CA GLN A 474 12.79 4.68 31.22
C GLN A 474 12.56 4.95 29.72
N LYS A 475 12.97 4.01 28.87
CA LYS A 475 12.67 4.04 27.43
C LYS A 475 11.18 3.81 27.19
N LYS A 476 10.59 4.65 26.35
CA LYS A 476 9.21 4.53 25.87
C LYS A 476 9.19 4.54 24.34
N GLY A 477 8.40 3.62 23.76
CA GLY A 477 8.11 3.61 22.33
C GLY A 477 7.16 4.74 21.93
N GLY A 478 7.08 4.99 20.62
CA GLY A 478 6.05 5.86 20.02
C GLY A 478 6.35 7.35 20.03
N SER A 479 5.30 8.17 20.00
CA SER A 479 5.38 9.63 19.89
C SER A 479 5.44 10.30 21.28
N PRO A 480 6.18 11.40 21.45
CA PRO A 480 6.15 12.21 22.68
C PRO A 480 4.80 12.92 22.91
N TRP A 481 3.87 12.82 21.97
CA TRP A 481 2.54 13.41 22.06
C TRP A 481 1.79 12.93 23.32
N GLY A 482 1.36 13.88 24.15
CA GLY A 482 0.62 13.58 25.37
C GLY A 482 1.45 12.97 26.50
N ASN A 483 2.78 12.87 26.38
CA ASN A 483 3.62 12.37 27.46
C ASN A 483 3.53 13.29 28.70
N ASP A 484 3.24 12.70 29.85
CA ASP A 484 3.17 13.39 31.15
C ASP A 484 4.06 12.76 32.22
N GLN A 485 4.87 11.76 31.84
CA GLN A 485 5.75 11.01 32.74
C GLN A 485 7.18 11.53 32.71
N ARG A 486 7.72 11.78 33.91
CA ARG A 486 9.10 12.17 34.19
C ARG A 486 10.04 10.96 34.22
N GLY A 487 11.34 11.19 34.06
CA GLY A 487 12.39 10.16 33.98
C GLY A 487 12.31 9.28 32.73
N THR A 488 11.76 9.80 31.62
CA THR A 488 11.52 9.02 30.40
C THR A 488 12.35 9.52 29.21
N VAL A 489 12.77 8.60 28.34
CA VAL A 489 13.32 8.89 27.01
C VAL A 489 12.42 8.26 25.94
N ILE A 490 12.13 9.02 24.90
CA ILE A 490 11.27 8.63 23.78
C ILE A 490 12.02 8.93 22.49
N THR A 491 12.05 8.00 21.56
CA THR A 491 12.58 8.25 20.22
C THR A 491 11.50 8.77 19.31
N GLY A 492 11.75 9.83 18.55
CA GLY A 492 10.79 10.27 17.54
C GLY A 492 11.44 10.88 16.31
N GLY A 493 10.68 10.91 15.21
CA GLY A 493 11.18 11.38 13.92
C GLY A 493 11.90 10.30 13.12
N ALA A 494 12.49 10.71 12.00
CA ALA A 494 13.09 9.81 11.04
C ALA A 494 14.24 9.05 11.67
N LEU A 495 14.14 7.73 11.67
CA LEU A 495 15.29 6.87 11.98
C LEU A 495 15.90 7.05 13.38
N HIS A 496 15.24 7.68 14.36
CA HIS A 496 15.81 8.10 15.66
C HIS A 496 16.60 9.41 15.67
N ASP A 497 16.61 10.19 14.59
CA ASP A 497 17.29 11.50 14.50
C ASP A 497 17.11 12.37 15.75
N VAL A 498 15.93 12.32 16.38
CA VAL A 498 15.56 13.13 17.53
C VAL A 498 15.26 12.24 18.74
N LEU A 499 15.91 12.55 19.85
CA LEU A 499 15.55 12.01 21.17
C LEU A 499 14.72 13.05 21.92
N TYR A 500 13.63 12.58 22.51
CA TYR A 500 12.80 13.33 23.43
C TYR A 500 13.04 12.82 24.83
N ILE A 501 13.17 13.72 25.79
CA ILE A 501 13.34 13.38 27.19
C ILE A 501 12.33 14.12 28.04
N SER A 502 11.97 13.51 29.14
CA SER A 502 11.35 14.16 30.29
C SER A 502 12.23 13.90 31.50
N PRO A 503 13.16 14.80 31.88
CA PRO A 503 13.98 14.74 33.08
C PRO A 503 13.22 14.25 34.30
N SER A 504 13.88 13.49 35.17
CA SER A 504 13.32 12.97 36.42
C SER A 504 12.79 14.09 37.31
N GLU A 505 13.48 15.23 37.35
CA GLU A 505 13.06 16.46 38.00
C GLU A 505 13.54 17.69 37.22
N GLY A 506 13.16 18.90 37.66
CA GLY A 506 13.77 20.13 37.13
C GLY A 506 13.66 20.36 35.61
N LEU A 507 14.67 21.04 35.07
CA LEU A 507 14.87 21.33 33.65
C LEU A 507 16.07 20.50 33.12
N PRO A 508 16.12 20.14 31.82
CA PRO A 508 17.25 19.40 31.26
C PRO A 508 18.60 20.04 31.53
N ALA A 509 18.66 21.37 31.61
CA ALA A 509 19.89 22.09 31.85
C ALA A 509 20.52 21.90 33.23
N GLU A 510 19.80 21.26 34.14
CA GLU A 510 20.23 20.95 35.51
C GLU A 510 20.86 19.55 35.61
N HIS A 511 20.82 18.77 34.53
CA HIS A 511 21.25 17.36 34.49
C HIS A 511 22.34 17.12 33.43
N THR A 512 23.06 16.01 33.57
CA THR A 512 23.97 15.49 32.54
C THR A 512 23.33 14.31 31.85
N TYR A 513 23.35 14.31 30.50
CA TYR A 513 22.79 13.22 29.72
C TYR A 513 23.90 12.45 29.01
N THR A 514 23.96 11.14 29.25
CA THR A 514 24.88 10.23 28.55
C THR A 514 24.08 9.25 27.71
N LEU A 515 24.37 9.19 26.43
CA LEU A 515 23.80 8.25 25.50
C LEU A 515 24.78 7.12 25.22
N LYS A 516 24.41 5.91 25.59
CA LYS A 516 25.11 4.69 25.14
C LYS A 516 24.37 4.13 23.94
N ILE A 517 25.09 3.80 22.89
CA ILE A 517 24.53 3.23 21.67
C ILE A 517 25.30 1.98 21.26
N THR A 518 24.57 1.07 20.65
CA THR A 518 25.10 -0.08 19.95
C THR A 518 24.99 0.22 18.46
N VAL A 519 26.12 0.25 17.75
CA VAL A 519 26.20 0.65 16.34
C VAL A 519 26.64 -0.52 15.49
N ARG A 520 25.90 -0.81 14.43
CA ARG A 520 26.30 -1.76 13.38
C ARG A 520 27.19 -1.07 12.35
N ARG A 521 28.35 -1.65 12.05
CA ARG A 521 29.29 -1.17 11.05
C ARG A 521 29.58 -2.26 10.02
N PRO A 522 29.44 -2.00 8.71
CA PRO A 522 29.75 -3.00 7.70
C PRO A 522 31.18 -3.53 7.86
N SER A 523 31.33 -4.84 7.87
CA SER A 523 32.62 -5.51 8.06
C SER A 523 32.73 -6.75 7.18
N PRO A 524 33.76 -6.89 6.33
CA PRO A 524 33.95 -8.09 5.50
C PRO A 524 34.07 -9.39 6.32
N ASP A 525 34.63 -9.26 7.54
CA ASP A 525 34.83 -10.35 8.50
C ASP A 525 33.66 -10.49 9.49
N GLY A 526 32.62 -9.65 9.36
CA GLY A 526 31.40 -9.73 10.15
C GLY A 526 30.46 -10.81 9.66
N GLU A 527 29.29 -10.88 10.29
CA GLU A 527 28.18 -11.76 9.89
C GLU A 527 26.88 -10.95 9.79
N PRO A 528 25.87 -11.42 9.04
CA PRO A 528 24.52 -10.89 9.17
C PRO A 528 24.07 -10.90 10.63
N LEU A 529 23.34 -9.86 11.05
CA LEU A 529 22.88 -9.75 12.44
C LEU A 529 21.60 -10.54 12.70
N VAL A 530 20.92 -10.91 11.62
CA VAL A 530 19.68 -11.66 11.61
C VAL A 530 19.82 -12.83 10.65
N GLU A 531 19.30 -13.96 11.06
CA GLU A 531 19.00 -15.12 10.22
C GLU A 531 17.53 -15.45 10.48
N ILE A 532 16.76 -15.64 9.42
CA ILE A 532 15.37 -16.11 9.51
C ILE A 532 15.27 -17.53 8.95
N ASP A 533 14.23 -18.27 9.34
CA ASP A 533 14.02 -19.62 8.81
C ASP A 533 13.86 -19.61 7.28
N ASP A 534 14.56 -20.49 6.57
CA ASP A 534 14.50 -20.60 5.10
C ASP A 534 13.08 -20.92 4.57
N SER A 535 12.17 -21.39 5.43
CA SER A 535 10.77 -21.63 5.09
C SER A 535 9.86 -20.40 5.28
N ASP A 536 10.36 -19.35 5.93
CA ASP A 536 9.64 -18.09 6.07
C ASP A 536 9.45 -17.42 4.71
N VAL A 537 8.36 -16.67 4.60
CA VAL A 537 8.07 -15.89 3.40
C VAL A 537 8.15 -14.38 3.67
N LEU A 538 8.82 -13.65 2.79
CA LEU A 538 9.00 -12.20 2.86
C LEU A 538 7.93 -11.50 2.04
N TRP A 539 7.21 -10.58 2.68
CA TRP A 539 6.15 -9.82 2.04
C TRP A 539 6.40 -8.33 2.21
N THR A 540 6.09 -7.54 1.18
CA THR A 540 5.94 -6.10 1.37
C THR A 540 4.48 -5.71 1.54
N TYR A 541 4.22 -4.89 2.53
CA TYR A 541 2.94 -4.23 2.70
C TYR A 541 3.13 -2.74 2.45
N GLY A 542 2.29 -2.17 1.60
CA GLY A 542 2.21 -0.73 1.52
C GLY A 542 0.84 -0.23 1.12
N GLY A 543 0.50 0.88 1.71
CA GLY A 543 -0.80 1.49 1.68
C GLY A 543 -0.68 2.77 2.47
N GLY A 544 -1.29 3.83 1.97
CA GLY A 544 -1.35 5.11 2.64
C GLY A 544 -2.78 5.59 2.51
N SER A 545 -3.19 6.49 3.38
CA SER A 545 -4.55 7.00 3.36
C SER A 545 -4.88 7.62 2.00
N HIS A 546 -6.13 7.48 1.57
CA HIS A 546 -6.63 7.97 0.29
C HIS A 546 -5.92 7.39 -0.96
N PRO A 547 -5.74 6.06 -1.07
CA PRO A 547 -5.11 5.39 -2.18
C PRO A 547 -5.81 5.63 -3.53
N TYR A 548 -7.12 5.93 -3.58
CA TYR A 548 -7.79 6.36 -4.81
C TYR A 548 -7.19 7.64 -5.42
N ARG A 549 -6.53 8.47 -4.61
CA ARG A 549 -5.83 9.67 -5.09
C ARG A 549 -4.46 9.35 -5.65
N ARG A 550 -3.93 8.14 -5.43
CA ARG A 550 -2.63 7.76 -5.96
C ARG A 550 -2.67 7.80 -7.49
N PRO A 551 -1.64 8.37 -8.12
CA PRO A 551 -1.49 8.30 -9.56
C PRO A 551 -1.18 6.85 -9.97
N TYR A 552 -1.36 6.54 -11.26
CA TYR A 552 -1.07 5.22 -11.84
C TYR A 552 0.30 4.67 -11.45
N HIS A 553 1.35 5.49 -11.52
CA HIS A 553 2.71 5.04 -11.18
C HIS A 553 2.84 4.61 -9.72
N GLY A 554 2.06 5.20 -8.82
CA GLY A 554 2.05 4.82 -7.41
C GLY A 554 1.51 3.42 -7.15
N GLY A 555 0.62 2.89 -8.00
CA GLY A 555 0.21 1.48 -7.98
C GLY A 555 1.18 0.58 -8.72
N TRP A 556 1.65 1.04 -9.89
CA TRP A 556 2.55 0.27 -10.78
C TRP A 556 3.86 -0.17 -10.13
N ILE A 557 4.44 0.63 -9.23
CA ILE A 557 5.73 0.32 -8.59
C ILE A 557 5.68 -0.94 -7.71
N TYR A 558 4.53 -1.29 -7.13
CA TYR A 558 4.46 -2.31 -6.08
C TYR A 558 4.88 -3.71 -6.55
N PRO A 559 4.28 -4.28 -7.61
CA PRO A 559 4.68 -5.60 -8.09
C PRO A 559 6.12 -5.63 -8.57
N LEU A 560 6.59 -4.53 -9.17
CA LEU A 560 7.96 -4.42 -9.70
C LEU A 560 9.00 -4.45 -8.57
N LEU A 561 8.72 -3.79 -7.45
CA LEU A 561 9.59 -3.84 -6.28
C LEU A 561 9.51 -5.16 -5.52
N ALA A 562 8.34 -5.81 -5.49
CA ALA A 562 8.25 -7.17 -4.96
C ALA A 562 9.16 -8.12 -5.76
N LEU A 563 9.14 -8.01 -7.10
CA LEU A 563 10.06 -8.75 -7.97
C LEU A 563 11.52 -8.37 -7.73
N TYR A 564 11.84 -7.07 -7.68
CA TYR A 564 13.21 -6.58 -7.51
C TYR A 564 13.87 -7.08 -6.21
N HIS A 565 13.09 -7.14 -5.14
CA HIS A 565 13.57 -7.58 -3.82
C HIS A 565 13.48 -9.09 -3.60
N ASP A 566 13.01 -9.86 -4.59
CA ASP A 566 12.76 -11.30 -4.48
C ASP A 566 11.82 -11.64 -3.31
N PHE A 567 10.72 -10.89 -3.20
CA PHE A 567 9.71 -11.12 -2.16
C PHE A 567 8.65 -12.12 -2.61
N ASP A 568 8.22 -12.99 -1.70
CA ASP A 568 7.17 -13.99 -1.90
C ASP A 568 5.77 -13.40 -2.09
N GLY A 569 5.58 -12.12 -1.76
CA GLY A 569 4.32 -11.44 -2.06
C GLY A 569 4.22 -10.00 -1.61
N TYR A 570 3.07 -9.41 -1.93
CA TYR A 570 2.73 -8.08 -1.43
C TYR A 570 1.26 -7.93 -1.03
N ALA A 571 1.01 -7.03 -0.08
CA ALA A 571 -0.32 -6.78 0.48
C ALA A 571 -0.88 -5.40 0.08
N LEU A 572 -2.12 -5.40 -0.41
CA LEU A 572 -2.85 -4.24 -0.93
C LEU A 572 -3.83 -3.69 0.11
N TRP A 573 -3.42 -2.64 0.81
CA TRP A 573 -4.28 -1.86 1.73
C TRP A 573 -5.63 -1.46 1.11
N ALA A 574 -5.61 -1.08 -0.17
CA ALA A 574 -6.68 -0.33 -0.79
C ALA A 574 -7.75 -1.17 -1.48
N PHE A 575 -7.55 -2.49 -1.57
CA PHE A 575 -8.37 -3.29 -2.47
C PHE A 575 -9.77 -3.57 -1.91
N TYR A 576 -9.92 -3.98 -0.64
CA TYR A 576 -11.21 -4.30 -0.02
C TYR A 576 -11.54 -3.49 1.23
N HIS A 577 -11.24 -2.20 1.20
CA HIS A 577 -11.34 -1.39 2.40
C HIS A 577 -12.80 -0.98 2.73
N TRP A 578 -13.20 -1.12 4.01
CA TRP A 578 -14.54 -0.74 4.47
C TRP A 578 -14.81 0.77 4.31
N ASN A 579 -13.81 1.61 4.57
CA ASN A 579 -13.85 3.05 4.31
C ASN A 579 -13.84 3.34 2.80
N GLU A 580 -14.83 4.07 2.30
CA GLU A 580 -14.97 4.43 0.89
C GLU A 580 -13.81 5.26 0.34
N THR A 581 -13.21 6.07 1.20
CA THR A 581 -12.03 6.89 0.86
C THR A 581 -10.74 6.07 0.76
N GLU A 582 -10.79 4.77 1.00
CA GLU A 582 -9.60 3.91 1.01
C GLU A 582 -9.60 2.90 -0.14
N ARG A 583 -10.48 3.06 -1.12
CA ARG A 583 -10.73 2.07 -2.19
C ARG A 583 -9.99 2.41 -3.47
N ILE A 584 -9.74 1.43 -4.33
CA ILE A 584 -9.25 1.64 -5.71
C ILE A 584 -10.18 1.10 -6.78
N ILE A 585 -11.27 0.43 -6.37
CA ILE A 585 -12.38 0.00 -7.21
C ILE A 585 -13.70 0.25 -6.46
N TRP A 586 -14.81 0.35 -7.20
CA TRP A 586 -16.15 0.50 -6.63
C TRP A 586 -17.13 -0.44 -7.31
N LEU A 587 -17.89 -1.19 -6.51
CA LEU A 587 -18.90 -2.13 -6.98
C LEU A 587 -20.28 -1.48 -6.88
N ASP A 588 -21.03 -1.50 -7.98
CA ASP A 588 -22.48 -1.33 -7.95
C ASP A 588 -23.11 -2.64 -7.48
N GLN A 589 -23.69 -2.64 -6.27
CA GLN A 589 -24.25 -3.85 -5.66
C GLN A 589 -25.53 -4.35 -6.33
N GLU A 590 -26.21 -3.53 -7.13
CA GLU A 590 -27.43 -3.93 -7.85
C GLU A 590 -27.06 -4.59 -9.18
N THR A 591 -26.13 -3.99 -9.92
CA THR A 591 -25.75 -4.46 -11.27
C THR A 591 -24.60 -5.45 -11.27
N GLY A 592 -23.73 -5.41 -10.24
CA GLY A 592 -22.48 -6.15 -10.19
C GLY A 592 -21.35 -5.50 -10.99
N GLU A 593 -21.55 -4.29 -11.53
CA GLU A 593 -20.53 -3.58 -12.31
C GLU A 593 -19.45 -2.98 -11.42
N ILE A 594 -18.19 -3.04 -11.88
CA ILE A 594 -17.04 -2.45 -11.19
C ILE A 594 -16.53 -1.25 -11.98
N THR A 595 -16.35 -0.12 -11.28
CA THR A 595 -15.54 1.01 -11.76
C THR A 595 -14.17 0.98 -11.11
N ILE A 596 -13.16 1.48 -11.82
CA ILE A 596 -11.75 1.37 -11.42
C ILE A 596 -11.11 2.75 -11.32
N SER A 597 -10.05 2.85 -10.52
CA SER A 597 -9.23 4.06 -10.39
C SER A 597 -7.94 3.99 -11.21
N PRO A 598 -7.26 5.13 -11.45
CA PRO A 598 -5.91 5.12 -12.01
C PRO A 598 -4.93 4.26 -11.20
N ALA A 599 -5.08 4.21 -9.88
CA ALA A 599 -4.26 3.37 -9.02
C ALA A 599 -4.47 1.88 -9.29
N TYR A 600 -5.72 1.44 -9.51
CA TYR A 600 -6.02 0.06 -9.92
C TYR A 600 -5.34 -0.29 -11.24
N CYS A 601 -5.48 0.57 -12.26
CA CYS A 601 -4.80 0.40 -13.55
C CYS A 601 -3.28 0.26 -13.36
N GLY A 602 -2.70 1.05 -12.45
CA GLY A 602 -1.30 0.96 -12.06
C GLY A 602 -0.94 -0.41 -11.49
N TYR A 603 -1.63 -0.87 -10.44
CA TYR A 603 -1.37 -2.18 -9.83
C TYR A 603 -1.49 -3.33 -10.83
N ARG A 604 -2.55 -3.33 -11.62
CA ARG A 604 -2.78 -4.31 -12.68
C ARG A 604 -1.65 -4.32 -13.71
N ASP A 605 -1.37 -3.19 -14.34
CA ASP A 605 -0.34 -3.12 -15.37
C ASP A 605 1.05 -3.40 -14.81
N GLY A 606 1.29 -3.05 -13.53
CA GLY A 606 2.52 -3.40 -12.81
C GLY A 606 2.64 -4.90 -12.58
N TRP A 607 1.54 -5.59 -12.24
CA TRP A 607 1.51 -7.05 -12.10
C TRP A 607 1.84 -7.73 -13.43
N HIS A 608 1.28 -7.22 -14.53
CA HIS A 608 1.55 -7.75 -15.87
C HIS A 608 3.01 -7.51 -16.30
N ASP A 609 3.58 -6.35 -15.94
CA ASP A 609 5.02 -6.10 -16.12
C ASP A 609 5.87 -7.03 -15.26
N ALA A 610 5.47 -7.32 -14.01
CA ALA A 610 6.18 -8.26 -13.16
C ALA A 610 6.17 -9.68 -13.74
N LEU A 611 5.06 -10.15 -14.32
CA LEU A 611 4.98 -11.43 -15.03
C LEU A 611 5.97 -11.48 -16.21
N LEU A 612 5.98 -10.43 -17.03
CA LEU A 612 6.88 -10.31 -18.16
C LEU A 612 8.36 -10.31 -17.73
N LEU A 613 8.69 -9.55 -16.68
CA LEU A 613 10.07 -9.44 -16.19
C LEU A 613 10.52 -10.71 -15.46
N ALA A 614 9.63 -11.39 -14.74
CA ALA A 614 9.91 -12.69 -14.17
C ALA A 614 10.18 -13.73 -15.26
N GLN A 615 9.39 -13.74 -16.33
CA GLN A 615 9.67 -14.60 -17.49
C GLN A 615 11.02 -14.26 -18.13
N LEU A 616 11.34 -12.97 -18.30
CA LEU A 616 12.66 -12.53 -18.77
C LEU A 616 13.79 -13.07 -17.89
N GLN A 617 13.66 -12.94 -16.56
CA GLN A 617 14.63 -13.44 -15.60
C GLN A 617 14.80 -14.97 -15.70
N ARG A 618 13.70 -15.73 -15.79
CA ARG A 618 13.75 -17.20 -15.96
C ARG A 618 14.42 -17.63 -17.26
N GLU A 619 14.13 -16.94 -18.37
CA GLU A 619 14.61 -17.34 -19.71
C GLU A 619 15.99 -16.79 -20.07
N ARG A 620 16.37 -15.62 -19.52
CA ARG A 620 17.58 -14.88 -19.90
C ARG A 620 18.54 -14.60 -18.73
N GLY A 621 18.14 -14.86 -17.49
CA GLY A 621 18.93 -14.69 -16.27
C GLY A 621 18.85 -13.28 -15.66
N ASP A 622 19.40 -13.14 -14.45
CA ASP A 622 19.34 -11.90 -13.65
C ASP A 622 20.02 -10.71 -14.35
N ASP A 623 21.09 -10.95 -15.12
CA ASP A 623 21.75 -9.92 -15.92
C ASP A 623 20.80 -9.24 -16.91
N ALA A 624 19.80 -9.97 -17.43
CA ALA A 624 18.81 -9.41 -18.34
C ALA A 624 17.81 -8.52 -17.59
N LEU A 625 17.39 -8.93 -16.39
CA LEU A 625 16.55 -8.09 -15.51
C LEU A 625 17.30 -6.82 -15.08
N GLY A 626 18.58 -6.94 -14.72
CA GLY A 626 19.44 -5.81 -14.36
C GLY A 626 19.61 -4.77 -15.47
N ARG A 627 19.57 -5.18 -16.76
CA ARG A 627 19.55 -4.24 -17.89
C ARG A 627 18.23 -3.48 -18.03
N ILE A 628 17.15 -3.97 -17.41
CA ILE A 628 15.83 -3.31 -17.42
C ILE A 628 15.65 -2.42 -16.20
N MET A 629 16.11 -2.88 -15.03
CA MET A 629 15.91 -2.24 -13.74
C MET A 629 17.17 -2.36 -12.88
N SER A 630 17.82 -1.25 -12.55
CA SER A 630 19.11 -1.23 -11.84
C SER A 630 19.32 0.04 -11.00
N GLU A 631 20.19 -0.06 -10.00
CA GLU A 631 20.75 1.07 -9.22
C GLU A 631 21.88 1.80 -9.98
N GLU A 632 22.40 1.23 -11.07
CA GLU A 632 23.49 1.84 -11.84
C GLU A 632 22.99 2.99 -12.72
N ASP A 633 23.60 4.17 -12.55
CA ASP A 633 23.23 5.39 -13.26
C ASP A 633 23.27 5.24 -14.79
N GLY A 634 22.09 5.30 -15.41
CA GLY A 634 21.93 5.64 -16.84
C GLY A 634 21.98 4.49 -17.85
N GLU A 635 22.11 3.23 -17.42
CA GLU A 635 22.07 2.08 -18.36
C GLU A 635 20.69 1.41 -18.43
N ALA A 636 20.01 1.27 -17.29
CA ALA A 636 18.69 0.64 -17.23
C ALA A 636 17.55 1.65 -17.51
N PRO A 637 16.52 1.30 -18.29
CA PRO A 637 15.33 2.13 -18.48
C PRO A 637 14.60 2.48 -17.17
N LEU A 638 14.60 1.58 -16.18
CA LEU A 638 14.03 1.82 -14.85
C LEU A 638 15.15 2.04 -13.83
N ALA A 639 15.21 3.23 -13.26
CA ALA A 639 16.21 3.58 -12.26
C ALA A 639 15.72 3.21 -10.86
N ILE A 640 16.44 2.32 -10.18
CA ILE A 640 16.23 2.05 -8.75
C ILE A 640 16.95 3.12 -7.95
N ASP A 641 16.17 3.93 -7.25
CA ASP A 641 16.62 5.09 -6.51
C ASP A 641 16.21 5.02 -5.04
N TRP A 642 16.89 5.79 -4.20
CA TRP A 642 16.49 6.01 -2.82
C TRP A 642 15.37 7.06 -2.73
N SER A 643 14.32 6.73 -1.99
CA SER A 643 13.29 7.67 -1.56
C SER A 643 13.32 7.82 -0.05
N THR A 644 13.04 9.03 0.43
CA THR A 644 12.89 9.36 1.85
C THR A 644 11.50 9.95 2.08
N SER A 645 10.73 9.35 2.98
CA SER A 645 9.41 9.85 3.38
C SER A 645 9.29 9.80 4.88
N GLU A 646 9.07 10.96 5.51
CA GLU A 646 9.02 11.13 6.96
C GLU A 646 10.14 10.38 7.68
N ILE A 647 9.85 9.17 8.17
CA ILE A 647 10.74 8.34 8.96
C ILE A 647 11.34 7.12 8.26
N TYR A 648 11.11 7.02 6.96
CA TYR A 648 11.45 5.89 6.11
C TYR A 648 12.46 6.28 5.05
N ARG A 649 13.40 5.37 4.79
CA ARG A 649 14.31 5.42 3.65
C ARG A 649 14.24 4.06 2.97
N PHE A 650 13.87 4.04 1.70
CA PHE A 650 13.61 2.80 0.96
C PHE A 650 13.94 2.97 -0.51
N ARG A 651 14.27 1.87 -1.18
CA ARG A 651 14.42 1.81 -2.62
C ARG A 651 13.08 1.86 -3.32
N THR A 652 13.03 2.60 -4.42
CA THR A 652 11.87 2.73 -5.31
C THR A 652 12.33 2.89 -6.76
N ILE A 653 11.39 2.96 -7.71
CA ILE A 653 11.71 3.26 -9.11
C ILE A 653 11.58 4.77 -9.30
N GLY A 654 12.71 5.50 -9.32
CA GLY A 654 12.72 6.96 -9.25
C GLY A 654 12.11 7.66 -10.46
N ASN A 655 12.11 6.99 -11.61
CA ASN A 655 11.49 7.45 -12.86
C ASN A 655 10.16 6.75 -13.18
N ALA A 656 9.49 6.11 -12.21
CA ALA A 656 8.24 5.38 -12.45
C ALA A 656 7.10 6.25 -13.00
N ALA A 657 7.11 7.56 -12.75
CA ALA A 657 6.13 8.49 -13.28
C ALA A 657 6.37 8.87 -14.75
N ASP A 658 7.51 8.47 -15.34
CA ASP A 658 7.80 8.64 -16.77
C ASP A 658 7.21 7.48 -17.58
N PRO A 659 6.12 7.70 -18.35
CA PRO A 659 5.51 6.67 -19.17
C PRO A 659 6.44 6.19 -20.30
N VAL A 660 7.37 7.02 -20.78
CA VAL A 660 8.33 6.64 -21.82
C VAL A 660 9.34 5.65 -21.26
N ALA A 661 9.89 5.91 -20.08
CA ALA A 661 10.78 4.97 -19.39
C ALA A 661 10.11 3.60 -19.16
N ARG A 662 8.85 3.58 -18.69
CA ARG A 662 8.08 2.33 -18.53
C ARG A 662 7.86 1.59 -19.84
N ASN A 663 7.56 2.30 -20.94
CA ASN A 663 7.38 1.65 -22.22
C ASN A 663 8.72 1.14 -22.80
N LEU A 664 9.82 1.88 -22.61
CA LEU A 664 11.16 1.45 -22.99
C LEU A 664 11.59 0.18 -22.24
N ALA A 665 11.34 0.11 -20.93
CA ALA A 665 11.59 -1.08 -20.11
C ALA A 665 10.86 -2.30 -20.66
N ARG A 666 9.56 -2.15 -20.93
CA ARG A 666 8.74 -3.21 -21.52
C ARG A 666 9.23 -3.61 -22.91
N ARG A 667 9.53 -2.65 -23.79
CA ARG A 667 10.07 -2.89 -25.13
C ARG A 667 11.36 -3.70 -25.06
N ALA A 668 12.30 -3.32 -24.20
CA ALA A 668 13.58 -4.01 -24.04
C ALA A 668 13.39 -5.46 -23.52
N ALA A 669 12.47 -5.67 -22.58
CA ALA A 669 12.12 -7.03 -22.13
C ALA A 669 11.51 -7.88 -23.27
N LEU A 670 10.57 -7.32 -24.03
CA LEU A 670 9.93 -8.01 -25.16
C LEU A 670 10.92 -8.30 -26.30
N GLN A 671 11.87 -7.40 -26.58
CA GLN A 671 12.96 -7.60 -27.53
C GLN A 671 13.82 -8.81 -27.16
N ALA A 672 14.26 -8.84 -25.90
CA ALA A 672 15.09 -9.93 -25.38
C ALA A 672 14.36 -11.28 -25.41
N LEU A 673 13.07 -11.31 -25.08
CA LEU A 673 12.24 -12.52 -25.16
C LEU A 673 11.97 -12.96 -26.61
N ALA A 674 11.74 -12.02 -27.51
CA ALA A 674 11.55 -12.30 -28.95
C ALA A 674 12.85 -12.76 -29.65
N GLY A 675 14.02 -12.60 -29.02
CA GLY A 675 15.32 -12.90 -29.61
C GLY A 675 15.81 -11.86 -30.62
N GLU A 676 15.31 -10.63 -30.50
CA GLU A 676 15.76 -9.46 -31.24
C GLU A 676 16.79 -8.69 -30.39
N GLU A 677 18.06 -9.15 -30.35
CA GLU A 677 19.18 -8.39 -29.75
C GLU A 677 19.84 -7.41 -30.74
#